data_AF-A0A7Z0RUM0-F1
#
_entry.id   AF-A0A7Z0RUM0-F1
#
_cell.length_a   1.000
_cell.length_b   1.000
_cell.length_c   1.000
_cell.angle_alpha   90.00
_cell.angle_beta   90.00
_cell.angle_gamma   90.00
#
_symmetry.space_group_name_H-M   'P 1'
#
loop_
_entity.id
_entity.type
_entity.pdbx_description
1 polymer ?
#
loop_
_entity_poly.entity_id
_entity_poly.type
_entity_poly.pdbx_seq_one_letter_code
_entity_poly.pdbx_strand_id
1 'polypeptide(L)'
;MDELLHLATQLADQPAAPIAQPIEGRVAYVVSHGQSYASNGYAIRTQGIAQALNQHGFETLCFVRPGRPWELVGVKSDITPEVTVNSVRYIHSRWKNGQAPNGERAQLEANVARFIELFQVYRPAVVLAASNWMVGLPAWIAAKRLGLPFYNEVRGFWELSRDAREPGYANTPAFKQEAERDAFVAKQARKVFTLNQPMLDELVNRGIDANRIEIVPNGVSELPKNKPADPTLKQQLGIQENEKVIGYVGSFSAYEGLDVLLEACTQLVQKGEKLKLLLVGDDQLITEVTTGNKTFTNQPWLIQVGRVPHAHVADYYALIDAVVIPRKKLPVCELVPPMKAAEALAYGKRLVVSDVVPLVEYAQQHNGVVSFEAGKVGSLAQALQKALKLPASKISTELLFSARTELIVKVLNGEESGLSTTEQVKTNPSRQEVALELLLKHIEPITLQPKEPTWLNFDVTEERYISISAEVEYRNIREGQNRKAVLLLQGKDASGNRIDQPLGKLSKSEHFSSYFIYLVPTRGKVLKQHKFVVPADITQISLGLCTFNHQSGEEIIVRNIKVQAIPPTQVAVSEKALIKKKSKALIFTNLGLSTIDGSSVFIANIANIYSQVFEEVYLLSVQKTGDNFKSRIKNQKNLNLLFCDSESVREEIYRLDQELDFDTIFVRGWGQRNIWFDKRYASKICYYCPLTKNPSEEDLAIFRSVGELAFQTEELRNKTIKLIGDKKNILIPPLINFPKNKKIIKKRNKKVVVSYIGTLRSECYSYNLLSSLINMLHKFNFNIEVNIAIGKIFYEDAKERSEVVSLVDKLRSICCVSVEEKVSQERCDEILESSDLSFSLWEPNEQNSTQVSTKMLDCLSSGCNVICFRTDLHEKILGKDYQFFIESIEDLDKKIFHSVKRLSVHKTRYKNNYLLSNFSLEWHVLNIARNYGVDIPNKRGWEKSFFSNQYDNIYGIYINESEKRKLEFLSKNNGLKINYFKGVDGRIELKDEFEHYSKQPFATNWERRAKRKRLTIGAMGHLASFISVAKDALKNGYKKILIFEADILLHKDFFSLYFQRHPKDFKIFYLGAGKWNSDVNYISSGFYYRPNQTTGTFAVAFDAVALELLLEEWSKLVDPSDIAMWPVTDKFNDECYVSVPNLAICDVATSLTGSGRSQREISEKFGWDLFEYNIHYVERVNKYFHRIFIEFDHVLTNAFIKISCQHKKIEIPVHESSYCILVEDVVEEIECFNLFIKNINEIN
;
A
#
# COMPACT_ATOMS: atom_id res chain seq x y z
N MET A 1 25.14 43.54 -10.51
CA MET A 1 24.50 42.29 -10.05
C MET A 1 24.13 42.52 -8.59
N ASP A 2 22.87 42.29 -8.23
CA ASP A 2 22.36 42.40 -6.86
C ASP A 2 23.23 41.62 -5.86
N GLU A 3 23.48 42.17 -4.67
CA GLU A 3 24.27 41.53 -3.61
C GLU A 3 23.77 40.11 -3.29
N LEU A 4 22.46 39.88 -3.34
CA LEU A 4 21.88 38.56 -3.09
C LEU A 4 22.24 37.55 -4.20
N LEU A 5 22.37 38.00 -5.45
CA LEU A 5 22.80 37.16 -6.58
C LEU A 5 24.30 36.88 -6.56
N HIS A 6 25.10 37.84 -6.10
CA HIS A 6 26.53 37.62 -5.85
C HIS A 6 26.71 36.55 -4.77
N LEU A 7 25.98 36.66 -3.64
CA LEU A 7 25.97 35.64 -2.60
C LEU A 7 25.49 34.28 -3.12
N ALA A 8 24.41 34.24 -3.90
CA ALA A 8 23.89 33.00 -4.48
C ALA A 8 24.94 32.28 -5.32
N THR A 9 25.70 33.02 -6.13
CA THR A 9 26.80 32.47 -6.94
C THR A 9 27.91 31.91 -6.06
N GLN A 10 28.33 32.67 -5.04
CA GLN A 10 29.33 32.21 -4.06
C GLN A 10 28.89 30.93 -3.34
N LEU A 11 27.63 30.85 -2.91
CA LEU A 11 27.06 29.66 -2.26
C LEU A 11 27.01 28.47 -3.23
N ALA A 12 26.67 28.70 -4.49
CA ALA A 12 26.56 27.66 -5.51
C ALA A 12 27.92 27.03 -5.85
N ASP A 13 29.01 27.78 -5.73
CA ASP A 13 30.38 27.33 -6.00
C ASP A 13 31.04 26.66 -4.78
N GLN A 14 30.39 26.65 -3.62
CA GLN A 14 30.90 25.93 -2.45
C GLN A 14 30.82 24.41 -2.66
N PRO A 15 31.89 23.66 -2.31
CA PRO A 15 31.87 22.22 -2.43
C PRO A 15 30.78 21.61 -1.54
N ALA A 16 30.14 20.56 -2.07
CA ALA A 16 29.33 19.62 -1.31
C ALA A 16 29.53 18.22 -1.89
N ALA A 17 29.31 17.19 -1.07
CA ALA A 17 29.33 15.83 -1.57
C ALA A 17 28.18 15.65 -2.57
N PRO A 18 28.45 15.15 -3.80
CA PRO A 18 27.39 14.77 -4.73
C PRO A 18 26.40 13.83 -4.07
N ILE A 19 25.16 13.86 -4.56
CA ILE A 19 24.13 12.99 -4.03
C ILE A 19 24.50 11.50 -4.24
N ALA A 20 24.46 10.71 -3.17
CA ALA A 20 24.74 9.28 -3.25
C ALA A 20 23.53 8.55 -3.85
N GLN A 21 23.73 7.96 -5.04
CA GLN A 21 22.74 7.14 -5.74
C GLN A 21 21.37 7.84 -5.91
N PRO A 22 21.21 8.85 -6.79
CA PRO A 22 19.90 9.39 -7.07
C PRO A 22 18.88 8.29 -7.43
N ILE A 23 17.63 8.42 -6.98
CA ILE A 23 16.57 7.46 -7.31
C ILE A 23 16.03 7.82 -8.68
N GLU A 24 16.21 6.91 -9.63
CA GLU A 24 15.78 7.07 -11.01
C GLU A 24 14.27 7.39 -11.08
N GLY A 25 13.90 8.35 -11.94
CA GLY A 25 12.52 8.81 -12.07
C GLY A 25 12.00 9.68 -10.91
N ARG A 26 12.80 9.97 -9.87
CA ARG A 26 12.35 10.84 -8.77
C ARG A 26 12.61 12.32 -9.05
N VAL A 27 11.54 13.12 -9.00
CA VAL A 27 11.57 14.57 -9.27
C VAL A 27 11.40 15.35 -7.97
N ALA A 28 12.36 16.22 -7.64
CA ALA A 28 12.17 17.23 -6.61
C ALA A 28 11.50 18.47 -7.23
N TYR A 29 10.19 18.58 -7.03
CA TYR A 29 9.40 19.71 -7.51
C TYR A 29 9.31 20.79 -6.44
N VAL A 30 10.17 21.82 -6.53
CA VAL A 30 10.27 22.88 -5.52
C VAL A 30 9.25 23.97 -5.81
N VAL A 31 8.38 24.26 -4.83
CA VAL A 31 7.21 25.11 -5.02
C VAL A 31 6.97 26.06 -3.85
N SER A 32 6.43 27.24 -4.14
CA SER A 32 5.99 28.17 -3.09
C SER A 32 4.68 27.74 -2.42
N HIS A 33 3.71 27.24 -3.19
CA HIS A 33 2.39 26.82 -2.72
C HIS A 33 2.01 25.44 -3.27
N GLY A 34 1.26 24.69 -2.47
CA GLY A 34 0.77 23.35 -2.79
C GLY A 34 -0.63 23.10 -2.25
N GLN A 35 -1.36 22.16 -2.83
CA GLN A 35 -2.72 21.79 -2.39
C GLN A 35 -2.76 21.20 -0.98
N SER A 36 -1.61 20.90 -0.37
CA SER A 36 -1.52 20.51 1.05
C SER A 36 -2.02 21.58 2.02
N TYR A 37 -2.05 22.86 1.62
CA TYR A 37 -2.53 23.95 2.49
C TYR A 37 -3.18 25.13 1.77
N ALA A 38 -3.07 25.22 0.43
CA ALA A 38 -3.59 26.35 -0.34
C ALA A 38 -4.45 25.86 -1.52
N SER A 39 -5.44 26.66 -1.92
CA SER A 39 -6.35 26.38 -3.04
C SER A 39 -6.25 27.38 -4.19
N ASN A 40 -5.23 28.24 -4.19
CA ASN A 40 -5.00 29.23 -5.26
C ASN A 40 -4.46 28.58 -6.55
N GLY A 41 -4.45 29.33 -7.65
CA GLY A 41 -4.00 28.82 -8.95
C GLY A 41 -2.58 28.21 -8.94
N TYR A 42 -1.65 28.74 -8.14
CA TYR A 42 -0.33 28.13 -7.98
C TYR A 42 -0.42 26.73 -7.38
N ALA A 43 -1.23 26.54 -6.35
CA ALA A 43 -1.45 25.24 -5.73
C ALA A 43 -2.16 24.26 -6.67
N ILE A 44 -3.21 24.70 -7.40
CA ILE A 44 -3.90 23.87 -8.39
C ILE A 44 -2.96 23.40 -9.49
N ARG A 45 -2.13 24.30 -10.04
CA ARG A 45 -1.14 23.94 -11.05
C ARG A 45 -0.04 23.04 -10.50
N THR A 46 0.51 23.31 -9.30
CA THR A 46 1.47 22.43 -8.64
C THR A 46 0.94 21.00 -8.57
N GLN A 47 -0.30 20.85 -8.09
CA GLN A 47 -0.95 19.55 -8.01
C GLN A 47 -1.09 18.92 -9.40
N GLY A 48 -1.62 19.66 -10.37
CA GLY A 48 -1.88 19.15 -11.71
C GLY A 48 -0.63 18.67 -12.44
N ILE A 49 0.45 19.45 -12.42
CA ILE A 49 1.73 19.04 -13.00
C ILE A 49 2.30 17.83 -12.28
N ALA A 50 2.31 17.82 -10.94
CA ALA A 50 2.85 16.69 -10.18
C ALA A 50 2.07 15.38 -10.41
N GLN A 51 0.74 15.46 -10.51
CA GLN A 51 -0.10 14.32 -10.87
C GLN A 51 0.20 13.83 -12.28
N ALA A 52 0.34 14.75 -13.24
CA ALA A 52 0.64 14.41 -14.62
C ALA A 52 2.00 13.69 -14.73
N LEU A 53 3.04 14.20 -14.08
CA LEU A 53 4.34 13.54 -14.02
C LEU A 53 4.26 12.16 -13.38
N ASN A 54 3.49 12.00 -12.29
CA ASN A 54 3.27 10.70 -11.67
C ASN A 54 2.53 9.71 -12.58
N GLN A 55 1.58 10.19 -13.39
CA GLN A 55 0.89 9.37 -14.40
C GLN A 55 1.84 8.88 -15.49
N HIS A 56 2.84 9.70 -15.83
CA HIS A 56 3.91 9.37 -16.78
C HIS A 56 5.08 8.57 -16.16
N GLY A 57 4.92 8.10 -14.90
CA GLY A 57 5.84 7.16 -14.27
C GLY A 57 6.94 7.79 -13.40
N PHE A 58 6.99 9.11 -13.26
CA PHE A 58 7.88 9.77 -12.30
C PHE A 58 7.39 9.59 -10.86
N GLU A 59 8.30 9.68 -9.89
CA GLU A 59 7.95 9.91 -8.50
C GLU A 59 8.17 11.38 -8.16
N THR A 60 7.12 12.18 -8.24
CA THR A 60 7.20 13.63 -7.97
C THR A 60 6.97 13.93 -6.50
N LEU A 61 7.97 14.55 -5.87
CA LEU A 61 7.92 15.05 -4.50
C LEU A 61 7.86 16.58 -4.54
N CYS A 62 6.76 17.15 -4.08
CA CYS A 62 6.56 18.60 -4.00
C CYS A 62 7.23 19.15 -2.75
N PHE A 63 8.44 19.71 -2.88
CA PHE A 63 9.14 20.38 -1.80
C PHE A 63 8.60 21.80 -1.64
N VAL A 64 7.79 22.00 -0.60
CA VAL A 64 7.24 23.31 -0.28
C VAL A 64 8.34 24.17 0.35
N ARG A 65 8.39 25.46 0.02
CA ARG A 65 9.29 26.44 0.64
C ARG A 65 9.42 26.20 2.16
N PRO A 66 10.63 26.02 2.70
CA PRO A 66 10.85 25.90 4.14
C PRO A 66 10.17 27.04 4.91
N GLY A 67 9.56 26.70 6.05
CA GLY A 67 8.75 27.60 6.86
C GLY A 67 7.25 27.60 6.52
N ARG A 68 6.85 27.22 5.29
CA ARG A 68 5.43 27.20 4.91
C ARG A 68 4.72 25.89 5.30
N PRO A 69 3.47 25.97 5.82
CA PRO A 69 2.65 27.18 5.97
C PRO A 69 2.78 27.89 7.33
N TRP A 70 3.67 27.47 8.23
CA TRP A 70 3.76 28.00 9.60
C TRP A 70 4.09 29.49 9.70
N GLU A 71 4.74 30.05 8.69
CA GLU A 71 5.02 31.49 8.60
C GLU A 71 3.79 32.34 8.18
N LEU A 72 2.70 31.71 7.73
CA LEU A 72 1.53 32.46 7.30
C LEU A 72 0.76 32.97 8.51
N VAL A 73 0.59 34.30 8.57
CA VAL A 73 -0.19 34.97 9.61
C VAL A 73 -1.61 34.41 9.65
N GLY A 74 -2.10 34.08 10.85
CA GLY A 74 -3.45 33.53 11.05
C GLY A 74 -3.58 32.04 10.75
N VAL A 75 -2.54 31.36 10.24
CA VAL A 75 -2.56 29.94 9.92
C VAL A 75 -2.02 29.11 11.09
N LYS A 76 -2.91 28.61 11.94
CA LYS A 76 -2.57 27.52 12.88
C LYS A 76 -2.63 26.19 12.13
N SER A 77 -1.48 25.74 11.61
CA SER A 77 -1.40 24.51 10.81
C SER A 77 -0.65 23.39 11.54
N ASP A 78 -1.36 22.28 11.78
CA ASP A 78 -0.81 21.02 12.29
C ASP A 78 -0.30 20.11 11.16
N ILE A 79 0.05 20.68 10.00
CA ILE A 79 0.59 19.90 8.87
C ILE A 79 1.82 19.09 9.30
N THR A 80 1.88 17.84 8.87
CA THR A 80 3.03 16.97 9.09
C THR A 80 4.16 17.30 8.10
N PRO A 81 5.43 16.98 8.42
CA PRO A 81 6.55 17.20 7.49
C PRO A 81 6.37 16.52 6.12
N GLU A 82 5.54 15.49 6.05
CA GLU A 82 5.14 14.86 4.79
C GLU A 82 3.62 14.70 4.77
N VAL A 83 2.98 15.12 3.67
CA VAL A 83 1.53 15.04 3.44
C VAL A 83 1.28 14.56 2.01
N THR A 84 0.34 13.64 1.81
CA THR A 84 -0.07 13.22 0.47
C THR A 84 -1.46 13.76 0.14
N VAL A 85 -1.58 14.48 -0.98
CA VAL A 85 -2.86 14.97 -1.52
C VAL A 85 -3.05 14.39 -2.91
N ASN A 86 -4.15 13.65 -3.13
CA ASN A 86 -4.48 13.01 -4.42
C ASN A 86 -3.26 12.34 -5.10
N SER A 87 -2.54 11.49 -4.34
CA SER A 87 -1.34 10.76 -4.75
C SER A 87 -0.08 11.59 -5.07
N VAL A 88 -0.07 12.89 -4.71
CA VAL A 88 1.12 13.75 -4.76
C VAL A 88 1.66 13.94 -3.35
N ARG A 89 2.95 13.66 -3.15
CA ARG A 89 3.64 13.83 -1.86
C ARG A 89 4.16 15.26 -1.75
N TYR A 90 3.81 15.93 -0.65
CA TYR A 90 4.28 17.26 -0.29
C TYR A 90 5.23 17.14 0.90
N ILE A 91 6.43 17.69 0.74
CA ILE A 91 7.46 17.75 1.78
C ILE A 91 7.47 19.15 2.36
N HIS A 92 7.13 19.25 3.64
CA HIS A 92 7.14 20.45 4.43
C HIS A 92 8.27 20.42 5.45
N SER A 93 8.93 21.56 5.67
CA SER A 93 9.94 21.68 6.71
C SER A 93 9.76 22.94 7.54
N ARG A 94 9.83 22.78 8.86
CA ARG A 94 9.84 23.88 9.82
C ARG A 94 11.24 24.44 9.98
N TRP A 95 11.33 25.68 10.45
CA TRP A 95 12.57 26.21 11.00
C TRP A 95 12.95 25.48 12.28
N LYS A 96 14.25 25.28 12.49
CA LYS A 96 14.81 24.51 13.61
C LYS A 96 14.32 24.98 14.99
N ASN A 97 13.99 26.28 15.12
CA ASN A 97 13.48 26.89 16.35
C ASN A 97 12.09 27.53 16.17
N GLY A 98 11.37 27.21 15.09
CA GLY A 98 10.06 27.80 14.77
C GLY A 98 10.09 29.27 14.34
N GLN A 99 11.26 29.92 14.32
CA GLN A 99 11.42 31.31 13.88
C GLN A 99 11.97 31.38 12.46
N ALA A 100 11.37 32.23 11.64
CA ALA A 100 11.84 32.53 10.29
C ALA A 100 13.17 33.29 10.34
N PRO A 101 14.14 32.98 9.46
CA PRO A 101 15.36 33.77 9.31
C PRO A 101 15.03 35.23 9.01
N ASN A 102 15.74 36.15 9.65
CA ASN A 102 15.53 37.59 9.45
C ASN A 102 16.34 38.10 8.24
N GLY A 103 15.66 38.72 7.28
CA GLY A 103 16.26 39.29 6.07
C GLY A 103 16.51 38.28 4.95
N GLU A 104 16.66 38.80 3.72
CA GLU A 104 16.76 37.98 2.49
C GLU A 104 17.98 37.07 2.46
N ARG A 105 19.12 37.56 2.98
CA ARG A 105 20.37 36.80 3.05
C ARG A 105 20.25 35.55 3.94
N ALA A 106 19.83 35.73 5.19
CA ALA A 106 19.67 34.62 6.13
C ALA A 106 18.59 33.64 5.64
N GLN A 107 17.54 34.16 4.99
CA GLN A 107 16.49 33.35 4.39
C GLN A 107 17.03 32.47 3.24
N LEU A 108 17.88 33.03 2.36
CA LEU A 108 18.52 32.29 1.27
C LEU A 108 19.42 31.18 1.83
N GLU A 109 20.35 31.52 2.71
CA GLU A 109 21.30 30.57 3.32
C GLU A 109 20.58 29.41 4.03
N ALA A 110 19.53 29.72 4.80
CA ALA A 110 18.75 28.71 5.51
C ALA A 110 17.92 27.83 4.56
N ASN A 111 17.33 28.39 3.49
CA ASN A 111 16.64 27.61 2.46
C ASN A 111 17.60 26.67 1.72
N VAL A 112 18.80 27.16 1.36
CA VAL A 112 19.84 26.35 0.70
C VAL A 112 20.24 25.17 1.59
N ALA A 113 20.59 25.43 2.85
CA ALA A 113 20.98 24.38 3.79
C ALA A 113 19.87 23.33 3.93
N ARG A 114 18.61 23.78 4.00
CA ARG A 114 17.48 22.89 4.15
C ARG A 114 17.20 22.06 2.90
N PHE A 115 17.28 22.63 1.70
CA PHE A 115 17.11 21.86 0.47
C PHE A 115 18.24 20.87 0.24
N ILE A 116 19.48 21.19 0.60
CA ILE A 116 20.59 20.23 0.55
C ILE A 116 20.29 19.01 1.43
N GLU A 117 19.91 19.23 2.69
CA GLU A 117 19.55 18.16 3.62
C GLU A 117 18.40 17.31 3.07
N LEU A 118 17.32 17.97 2.62
CA LEU A 118 16.15 17.28 2.09
C LEU A 118 16.46 16.50 0.82
N PHE A 119 17.23 17.05 -0.12
CA PHE A 119 17.60 16.32 -1.33
C PHE A 119 18.51 15.14 -1.01
N GLN A 120 19.45 15.25 -0.07
CA GLN A 120 20.25 14.10 0.36
C GLN A 120 19.41 12.99 0.99
N VAL A 121 18.36 13.33 1.75
CA VAL A 121 17.44 12.36 2.35
C VAL A 121 16.53 11.72 1.30
N TYR A 122 15.90 12.54 0.47
CA TYR A 122 14.87 12.10 -0.48
C TYR A 122 15.43 11.66 -1.83
N ARG A 123 16.73 11.86 -2.10
CA ARG A 123 17.46 11.35 -3.27
C ARG A 123 16.78 11.58 -4.63
N PRO A 124 16.34 12.80 -4.98
CA PRO A 124 15.79 13.07 -6.31
C PRO A 124 16.87 12.88 -7.39
N ALA A 125 16.47 12.47 -8.59
CA ALA A 125 17.33 12.45 -9.77
C ALA A 125 17.37 13.80 -10.50
N VAL A 126 16.31 14.61 -10.38
CA VAL A 126 16.20 15.92 -11.03
C VAL A 126 15.51 16.94 -10.12
N VAL A 127 15.83 18.23 -10.29
CA VAL A 127 15.17 19.33 -9.56
C VAL A 127 14.41 20.20 -10.55
N LEU A 128 13.10 20.34 -10.35
CA LEU A 128 12.24 21.28 -11.08
C LEU A 128 11.77 22.34 -10.10
N ALA A 129 12.10 23.61 -10.29
CA ALA A 129 11.63 24.69 -9.42
C ALA A 129 10.65 25.60 -10.13
N ALA A 130 9.48 25.82 -9.51
CA ALA A 130 8.46 26.71 -10.04
C ALA A 130 8.50 28.09 -9.38
N SER A 131 8.17 29.14 -10.14
CA SER A 131 8.20 30.55 -9.70
C SER A 131 7.88 30.76 -8.22
N ASN A 132 8.61 31.61 -7.49
CA ASN A 132 9.57 32.63 -7.95
C ASN A 132 11.00 32.41 -7.40
N TRP A 133 11.86 33.41 -7.53
CA TRP A 133 13.26 33.39 -7.09
C TRP A 133 13.44 32.97 -5.62
N MET A 134 12.47 33.24 -4.73
CA MET A 134 12.56 32.84 -3.31
C MET A 134 12.62 31.33 -3.12
N VAL A 135 12.10 30.55 -4.07
CA VAL A 135 12.20 29.08 -4.08
C VAL A 135 13.18 28.59 -5.14
N GLY A 136 13.23 29.24 -6.29
CA GLY A 136 14.09 28.85 -7.40
C GLY A 136 15.58 29.06 -7.14
N LEU A 137 15.96 30.19 -6.53
CA LEU A 137 17.36 30.51 -6.23
C LEU A 137 17.99 29.52 -5.24
N PRO A 138 17.40 29.24 -4.06
CA PRO A 138 17.95 28.23 -3.16
C PRO A 138 17.88 26.80 -3.72
N ALA A 139 16.87 26.47 -4.53
CA ALA A 139 16.78 25.15 -5.18
C ALA A 139 17.89 24.94 -6.22
N TRP A 140 18.19 25.97 -7.01
CA TRP A 140 19.30 25.95 -7.97
C TRP A 140 20.63 25.75 -7.28
N ILE A 141 20.92 26.52 -6.22
CA ILE A 141 22.16 26.39 -5.44
C ILE A 141 22.29 24.95 -4.90
N ALA A 142 21.23 24.42 -4.27
CA ALA A 142 21.24 23.06 -3.75
C ALA A 142 21.45 22.00 -4.85
N ALA A 143 20.79 22.16 -6.00
CA ALA A 143 20.96 21.27 -7.15
C ALA A 143 22.40 21.31 -7.69
N LYS A 144 22.97 22.50 -7.91
CA LYS A 144 24.34 22.67 -8.40
C LYS A 144 25.36 22.02 -7.47
N ARG A 145 25.25 22.27 -6.16
CA ARG A 145 26.15 21.71 -5.16
C ARG A 145 26.07 20.19 -5.04
N LEU A 146 24.89 19.61 -5.26
CA LEU A 146 24.67 18.16 -5.19
C LEU A 146 24.88 17.44 -6.53
N GLY A 147 25.22 18.16 -7.61
CA GLY A 147 25.40 17.59 -8.94
C GLY A 147 24.10 17.15 -9.63
N LEU A 148 22.98 17.79 -9.31
CA LEU A 148 21.66 17.48 -9.86
C LEU A 148 21.31 18.39 -11.05
N PRO A 149 20.67 17.87 -12.11
CA PRO A 149 20.13 18.69 -13.19
C PRO A 149 18.99 19.57 -12.67
N PHE A 150 19.05 20.86 -13.03
CA PHE A 150 18.10 21.88 -12.60
C PHE A 150 17.25 22.39 -13.77
N TYR A 151 15.94 22.42 -13.57
CA TYR A 151 14.93 22.92 -14.49
C TYR A 151 14.07 23.98 -13.80
N ASN A 152 13.54 24.93 -14.56
CA ASN A 152 12.72 26.00 -14.02
C ASN A 152 11.36 26.07 -14.74
N GLU A 153 10.30 26.31 -13.98
CA GLU A 153 8.97 26.58 -14.51
C GLU A 153 8.54 27.99 -14.12
N VAL A 154 8.48 28.90 -15.09
CA VAL A 154 8.03 30.27 -14.91
C VAL A 154 6.52 30.34 -15.14
N ARG A 155 5.77 30.45 -14.04
CA ARG A 155 4.29 30.44 -14.03
C ARG A 155 3.66 31.83 -14.00
N GLY A 156 4.47 32.85 -13.81
CA GLY A 156 4.04 34.25 -13.74
C GLY A 156 5.14 35.14 -13.18
N PHE A 157 4.88 36.44 -13.23
CA PHE A 157 5.79 37.50 -12.80
C PHE A 157 5.20 38.17 -11.55
N TRP A 158 5.79 37.88 -10.39
CA TRP A 158 5.25 38.29 -9.09
C TRP A 158 5.35 39.80 -8.87
N GLU A 159 6.39 40.42 -9.42
CA GLU A 159 6.61 41.86 -9.43
C GLU A 159 5.48 42.59 -10.18
N LEU A 160 5.02 42.06 -11.32
CA LEU A 160 3.88 42.60 -12.07
C LEU A 160 2.54 42.35 -11.35
N SER A 161 2.41 41.17 -10.73
CA SER A 161 1.23 40.83 -9.92
C SER A 161 1.12 41.71 -8.65
N ARG A 162 2.25 42.20 -8.14
CA ARG A 162 2.30 43.15 -7.03
C ARG A 162 1.99 44.56 -7.49
N ASP A 163 2.56 45.04 -8.58
CA ASP A 163 2.23 46.36 -9.14
C ASP A 163 0.74 46.52 -9.48
N ALA A 164 0.09 45.45 -9.96
CA ALA A 164 -1.35 45.44 -10.18
C ALA A 164 -2.20 45.59 -8.89
N ARG A 165 -1.62 45.32 -7.71
CA ARG A 165 -2.27 45.47 -6.38
C ARG A 165 -1.81 46.73 -5.65
N GLU A 166 -0.57 47.16 -5.90
CA GLU A 166 0.11 48.31 -5.32
C GLU A 166 0.59 49.21 -6.48
N PRO A 167 -0.30 49.98 -7.14
CA PRO A 167 0.07 50.80 -8.29
C PRO A 167 1.26 51.72 -7.99
N GLY A 168 2.28 51.66 -8.84
CA GLY A 168 3.52 52.44 -8.68
C GLY A 168 4.70 51.63 -8.13
N TYR A 169 4.48 50.37 -7.73
CA TYR A 169 5.53 49.45 -7.34
C TYR A 169 6.57 49.23 -8.46
N ALA A 170 6.14 49.26 -9.72
CA ALA A 170 7.02 49.18 -10.90
C ALA A 170 8.14 50.24 -10.93
N ASN A 171 7.96 51.36 -10.24
CA ASN A 171 8.96 52.44 -10.15
C ASN A 171 9.99 52.23 -9.03
N THR A 172 9.87 51.16 -8.25
CA THR A 172 10.76 50.90 -7.11
C THR A 172 12.00 50.08 -7.52
N PRO A 173 13.14 50.23 -6.81
CA PRO A 173 14.29 49.34 -7.00
C PRO A 173 13.96 47.86 -6.75
N ALA A 174 13.08 47.58 -5.78
CA ALA A 174 12.66 46.22 -5.43
C ALA A 174 12.00 45.49 -6.60
N PHE A 175 11.17 46.17 -7.40
CA PHE A 175 10.56 45.59 -8.59
C PHE A 175 11.62 45.09 -9.59
N LYS A 176 12.64 45.93 -9.87
CA LYS A 176 13.74 45.58 -10.78
C LYS A 176 14.55 44.41 -10.22
N GLN A 177 14.86 44.43 -8.92
CA GLN A 177 15.59 43.34 -8.26
C GLN A 177 14.83 42.02 -8.30
N GLU A 178 13.53 42.01 -8.03
CA GLU A 178 12.70 40.79 -8.13
C GLU A 178 12.72 40.22 -9.57
N ALA A 179 12.52 41.08 -10.59
CA ALA A 179 12.58 40.67 -11.99
C ALA A 179 13.95 40.13 -12.41
N GLU A 180 15.04 40.81 -11.99
CA GLU A 180 16.41 40.39 -12.27
C GLU A 180 16.74 39.04 -11.60
N ARG A 181 16.27 38.81 -10.36
CA ARG A 181 16.46 37.55 -9.64
C ARG A 181 15.72 36.38 -10.30
N ASP A 182 14.47 36.58 -10.72
CA ASP A 182 13.72 35.55 -11.46
C ASP A 182 14.38 35.24 -12.82
N ALA A 183 14.80 36.27 -13.56
CA ALA A 183 15.53 36.09 -14.82
C ALA A 183 16.86 35.36 -14.60
N PHE A 184 17.57 35.66 -13.52
CA PHE A 184 18.80 34.96 -13.15
C PHE A 184 18.54 33.47 -12.93
N VAL A 185 17.53 33.09 -12.14
CA VAL A 185 17.19 31.68 -11.91
C VAL A 185 16.85 30.95 -13.22
N ALA A 186 16.06 31.58 -14.09
CA ALA A 186 15.71 31.00 -15.38
C ALA A 186 16.94 30.76 -16.27
N LYS A 187 17.91 31.68 -16.28
CA LYS A 187 19.19 31.53 -17.03
C LYS A 187 20.02 30.32 -16.57
N GLN A 188 19.91 29.93 -15.30
CA GLN A 188 20.62 28.77 -14.75
C GLN A 188 19.98 27.41 -15.08
N ALA A 189 18.73 27.38 -15.55
CA ALA A 189 17.97 26.14 -15.74
C ALA A 189 18.18 25.49 -17.10
N ARG A 190 18.55 24.21 -17.18
CA ARG A 190 18.81 23.50 -18.44
C ARG A 190 17.70 23.72 -19.48
N LYS A 191 16.45 23.66 -19.03
CA LYS A 191 15.25 24.09 -19.76
C LYS A 191 14.35 24.93 -18.84
N VAL A 192 13.62 25.85 -19.46
CA VAL A 192 12.62 26.70 -18.83
C VAL A 192 11.25 26.35 -19.42
N PHE A 193 10.27 26.09 -18.56
CA PHE A 193 8.88 25.87 -18.96
C PHE A 193 8.05 27.13 -18.67
N THR A 194 7.21 27.57 -19.59
CA THR A 194 6.33 28.73 -19.39
C THR A 194 4.92 28.49 -19.97
N LEU A 195 3.99 29.44 -19.82
CA LEU A 195 2.55 29.14 -20.02
C LEU A 195 2.00 29.44 -21.42
N ASN A 196 2.56 30.43 -22.12
CA ASN A 196 2.07 30.90 -23.41
C ASN A 196 3.17 31.69 -24.15
N GLN A 197 2.86 32.14 -25.36
CA GLN A 197 3.80 32.89 -26.19
C GLN A 197 4.20 34.24 -25.56
N PRO A 198 3.29 35.09 -25.04
CA PRO A 198 3.67 36.34 -24.38
C PRO A 198 4.68 36.18 -23.23
N MET A 199 4.56 35.13 -22.41
CA MET A 199 5.52 34.87 -21.34
C MET A 199 6.86 34.38 -21.88
N LEU A 200 6.87 33.61 -22.98
CA LEU A 200 8.10 33.21 -23.66
C LEU A 200 8.83 34.45 -24.18
N ASP A 201 8.12 35.33 -24.88
CA ASP A 201 8.69 36.56 -25.44
C ASP A 201 9.28 37.44 -24.34
N GLU A 202 8.57 37.57 -23.21
CA GLU A 202 9.07 38.28 -22.03
C GLU A 202 10.32 37.64 -21.43
N LEU A 203 10.41 36.30 -21.38
CA LEU A 203 11.62 35.61 -20.93
C LEU A 203 12.80 35.80 -21.90
N VAL A 204 12.53 35.81 -23.20
CA VAL A 204 13.55 36.14 -24.22
C VAL A 204 14.04 37.57 -24.04
N ASN A 205 13.13 38.52 -23.81
CA ASN A 205 13.48 39.91 -23.51
C ASN A 205 14.33 40.04 -22.22
N ARG A 206 14.11 39.16 -21.24
CA ARG A 206 14.95 39.06 -20.02
C ARG A 206 16.30 38.36 -20.24
N GLY A 207 16.57 37.91 -21.48
CA GLY A 207 17.84 37.34 -21.92
C GLY A 207 17.96 35.83 -21.74
N ILE A 208 16.84 35.10 -21.72
CA ILE A 208 16.83 33.64 -21.77
C ILE A 208 16.82 33.22 -23.25
N ASP A 209 17.66 32.26 -23.63
CA ASP A 209 17.68 31.71 -24.99
C ASP A 209 16.33 31.04 -25.31
N ALA A 210 15.69 31.46 -26.41
CA ALA A 210 14.42 30.93 -26.89
C ALA A 210 14.45 29.40 -27.07
N ASN A 211 15.58 28.84 -27.51
CA ASN A 211 15.74 27.39 -27.69
C ASN A 211 15.72 26.61 -26.37
N ARG A 212 15.84 27.29 -25.23
CA ARG A 212 15.75 26.68 -23.90
C ARG A 212 14.36 26.81 -23.28
N ILE A 213 13.40 27.45 -23.94
CA ILE A 213 12.06 27.70 -23.41
C ILE A 213 11.05 26.78 -24.10
N GLU A 214 10.19 26.13 -23.31
CA GLU A 214 9.08 25.31 -23.79
C GLU A 214 7.75 25.82 -23.23
N ILE A 215 6.70 25.83 -24.06
CA ILE A 215 5.36 26.24 -23.64
C ILE A 215 4.58 25.04 -23.11
N VAL A 216 4.17 25.13 -21.85
CA VAL A 216 3.33 24.18 -21.10
C VAL A 216 2.10 24.92 -20.57
N PRO A 217 1.01 24.98 -21.35
CA PRO A 217 -0.15 25.80 -20.99
C PRO A 217 -0.86 25.36 -19.69
N ASN A 218 -1.73 26.23 -19.17
CA ASN A 218 -2.60 25.87 -18.04
C ASN A 218 -3.59 24.77 -18.40
N GLY A 219 -3.98 23.94 -17.45
CA GLY A 219 -4.91 22.85 -17.69
C GLY A 219 -5.68 22.47 -16.43
N VAL A 220 -6.39 21.34 -16.52
CA VAL A 220 -7.08 20.71 -15.40
C VAL A 220 -6.52 19.30 -15.16
N SER A 221 -6.50 18.85 -13.92
CA SER A 221 -6.00 17.50 -13.58
C SER A 221 -6.88 16.38 -14.14
N GLU A 222 -8.19 16.64 -14.20
CA GLU A 222 -9.19 15.72 -14.73
C GLU A 222 -10.33 16.52 -15.34
N LEU A 223 -11.03 15.91 -16.30
CA LEU A 223 -12.24 16.52 -16.85
C LEU A 223 -13.38 16.40 -15.84
N PRO A 224 -14.08 17.49 -15.52
CA PRO A 224 -15.20 17.42 -14.61
C PRO A 224 -16.33 16.58 -15.19
N LYS A 225 -17.01 15.82 -14.33
CA LYS A 225 -18.22 15.11 -14.73
C LYS A 225 -19.31 16.14 -15.03
N ASN A 226 -19.90 16.07 -16.22
CA ASN A 226 -21.02 16.92 -16.56
C ASN A 226 -22.22 16.52 -15.68
N LYS A 227 -22.60 17.41 -14.77
CA LYS A 227 -23.75 17.22 -13.88
C LYS A 227 -24.90 18.15 -14.31
N PRO A 228 -26.16 17.69 -14.26
CA PRO A 228 -27.28 18.60 -14.38
C PRO A 228 -27.29 19.59 -13.21
N ALA A 229 -27.83 20.79 -13.45
CA ALA A 229 -28.09 21.77 -12.40
C ALA A 229 -28.97 21.16 -11.31
N ASP A 230 -28.56 21.27 -10.04
CA ASP A 230 -29.36 20.83 -8.90
C ASP A 230 -30.57 21.76 -8.72
N PRO A 231 -31.82 21.27 -8.88
CA PRO A 231 -33.01 22.08 -8.70
C PRO A 231 -33.11 22.71 -7.30
N THR A 232 -32.62 22.01 -6.27
CA THR A 232 -32.66 22.48 -4.88
C THR A 232 -31.73 23.67 -4.68
N LEU A 233 -30.49 23.56 -5.18
CA LEU A 233 -29.52 24.67 -5.11
C LEU A 233 -30.00 25.87 -5.94
N LYS A 234 -30.57 25.61 -7.12
CA LYS A 234 -31.17 26.64 -7.98
C LYS A 234 -32.28 27.41 -7.25
N GLN A 235 -33.16 26.70 -6.55
CA GLN A 235 -34.22 27.29 -5.73
C GLN A 235 -33.67 28.08 -4.52
N GLN A 236 -32.69 27.51 -3.81
CA GLN A 236 -32.05 28.17 -2.65
C GLN A 236 -31.39 29.50 -3.02
N LEU A 237 -30.80 29.58 -4.21
CA LEU A 237 -30.16 30.78 -4.73
C LEU A 237 -31.16 31.74 -5.41
N GLY A 238 -32.45 31.42 -5.44
CA GLY A 238 -33.50 32.27 -6.02
C GLY A 238 -33.42 32.40 -7.55
N ILE A 239 -32.83 31.43 -8.23
CA ILE A 239 -32.70 31.39 -9.70
C ILE A 239 -33.96 30.75 -10.29
N GLN A 240 -34.66 31.47 -11.16
CA GLN A 240 -35.88 31.00 -11.83
C GLN A 240 -35.57 30.23 -13.12
N GLU A 241 -36.53 29.47 -13.63
CA GLU A 241 -36.33 28.61 -14.80
C GLU A 241 -36.04 29.38 -16.10
N ASN A 242 -36.53 30.62 -16.21
CA ASN A 242 -36.38 31.47 -17.39
C ASN A 242 -35.23 32.50 -17.28
N GLU A 243 -34.45 32.47 -16.20
CA GLU A 243 -33.31 33.38 -16.00
C GLU A 243 -32.01 32.76 -16.52
N LYS A 244 -31.17 33.59 -17.15
CA LYS A 244 -29.81 33.20 -17.57
C LYS A 244 -28.81 33.46 -16.45
N VAL A 245 -27.90 32.52 -16.21
CA VAL A 245 -26.89 32.64 -15.14
C VAL A 245 -25.53 32.97 -15.74
N ILE A 246 -25.06 34.19 -15.46
CA ILE A 246 -23.70 34.63 -15.74
C ILE A 246 -22.84 34.33 -14.52
N GLY A 247 -21.69 33.69 -14.71
CA GLY A 247 -20.85 33.21 -13.62
C GLY A 247 -19.45 33.79 -13.60
N TYR A 248 -18.90 33.97 -12.40
CA TYR A 248 -17.47 34.15 -12.16
C TYR A 248 -17.06 33.26 -10.98
N VAL A 249 -16.02 32.44 -11.19
CA VAL A 249 -15.51 31.51 -10.19
C VAL A 249 -14.03 31.79 -9.91
N GLY A 250 -13.72 32.24 -8.71
CA GLY A 250 -12.36 32.43 -8.18
C GLY A 250 -12.19 33.73 -7.38
N SER A 251 -10.94 34.18 -7.22
CA SER A 251 -10.57 35.33 -6.37
C SER A 251 -11.08 36.68 -6.89
N PHE A 252 -11.44 37.60 -5.98
CA PHE A 252 -11.96 38.93 -6.29
C PHE A 252 -10.88 40.02 -6.25
N SER A 253 -9.80 39.83 -7.00
CA SER A 253 -8.71 40.83 -7.06
C SER A 253 -9.08 42.02 -7.95
N ALA A 254 -8.58 43.22 -7.62
CA ALA A 254 -8.93 44.47 -8.32
C ALA A 254 -8.65 44.45 -9.84
N TYR A 255 -7.63 43.71 -10.28
CA TYR A 255 -7.26 43.57 -11.69
C TYR A 255 -8.10 42.53 -12.47
N GLU A 256 -8.91 41.72 -11.79
CA GLU A 256 -9.80 40.74 -12.44
C GLU A 256 -11.03 41.40 -13.10
N GLY A 257 -11.29 42.68 -12.83
CA GLY A 257 -12.26 43.51 -13.56
C GLY A 257 -13.73 43.25 -13.24
N LEU A 258 -14.03 42.80 -12.01
CA LEU A 258 -15.41 42.54 -11.57
C LEU A 258 -16.30 43.79 -11.54
N ASP A 259 -15.71 44.97 -11.38
CA ASP A 259 -16.37 46.27 -11.53
C ASP A 259 -17.03 46.42 -12.91
N VAL A 260 -16.31 46.08 -13.98
CA VAL A 260 -16.83 46.13 -15.36
C VAL A 260 -17.97 45.14 -15.55
N LEU A 261 -17.87 43.94 -14.97
CA LEU A 261 -18.91 42.90 -15.04
C LEU A 261 -20.20 43.31 -14.32
N LEU A 262 -20.10 43.89 -13.14
CA LEU A 262 -21.25 44.38 -12.37
C LEU A 262 -21.99 45.48 -13.14
N GLU A 263 -21.25 46.44 -13.70
CA GLU A 263 -21.84 47.51 -14.50
C GLU A 263 -22.51 46.97 -15.77
N ALA A 264 -21.92 45.97 -16.43
CA ALA A 264 -22.49 45.36 -17.63
C ALA A 264 -23.79 44.59 -17.31
N CYS A 265 -23.79 43.79 -16.25
CA CYS A 265 -25.00 43.10 -15.78
C CYS A 265 -26.10 44.10 -15.37
N THR A 266 -25.74 45.20 -14.70
CA THR A 266 -26.69 46.27 -14.35
C THR A 266 -27.36 46.85 -15.60
N GLN A 267 -26.58 47.18 -16.64
CA GLN A 267 -27.12 47.70 -17.90
C GLN A 267 -28.06 46.71 -18.61
N LEU A 268 -27.73 45.42 -18.60
CA LEU A 268 -28.56 44.38 -19.22
C LEU A 268 -29.89 44.20 -18.48
N VAL A 269 -29.86 44.15 -17.14
CA VAL A 269 -31.08 44.04 -16.32
C VAL A 269 -31.97 45.27 -16.50
N GLN A 270 -31.39 46.48 -16.54
CA GLN A 270 -32.14 47.72 -16.82
C GLN A 270 -32.79 47.73 -18.21
N LYS A 271 -32.23 47.00 -19.19
CA LYS A 271 -32.82 46.80 -20.52
C LYS A 271 -33.86 45.68 -20.56
N GLY A 272 -34.18 45.05 -19.43
CA GLY A 272 -35.20 44.01 -19.32
C GLY A 272 -34.69 42.58 -19.53
N GLU A 273 -33.37 42.35 -19.61
CA GLU A 273 -32.81 41.00 -19.70
C GLU A 273 -33.01 40.24 -18.39
N LYS A 274 -33.54 39.00 -18.48
CA LYS A 274 -33.75 38.12 -17.33
C LYS A 274 -32.47 37.35 -17.02
N LEU A 275 -31.61 37.90 -16.18
CA LEU A 275 -30.34 37.27 -15.80
C LEU A 275 -30.03 37.35 -14.30
N LYS A 276 -29.21 36.42 -13.84
CA LYS A 276 -28.53 36.40 -12.54
C LYS A 276 -27.02 36.43 -12.74
N LEU A 277 -26.31 37.18 -11.90
CA LEU A 277 -24.87 37.14 -11.77
C LEU A 277 -24.49 36.33 -10.53
N LEU A 278 -23.85 35.19 -10.73
CA LEU A 278 -23.37 34.28 -9.68
C LEU A 278 -21.87 34.41 -9.49
N LEU A 279 -21.45 34.83 -8.29
CA LEU A 279 -20.06 35.06 -7.92
C LEU A 279 -19.64 34.09 -6.81
N VAL A 280 -18.63 33.27 -7.10
CA VAL A 280 -18.14 32.18 -6.24
C VAL A 280 -16.64 32.37 -5.98
N GLY A 281 -16.20 32.45 -4.72
CA GLY A 281 -14.77 32.31 -4.39
C GLY A 281 -14.13 33.28 -3.39
N ASP A 282 -14.75 34.39 -3.02
CA ASP A 282 -14.22 35.28 -1.97
C ASP A 282 -15.30 35.73 -0.98
N ASP A 283 -14.92 35.85 0.29
CA ASP A 283 -15.84 36.20 1.39
C ASP A 283 -15.97 37.72 1.56
N GLN A 284 -15.10 38.50 0.91
CA GLN A 284 -15.17 39.96 0.91
C GLN A 284 -16.33 40.44 0.03
N LEU A 285 -17.16 41.33 0.58
CA LEU A 285 -18.15 42.05 -0.19
C LEU A 285 -17.43 42.90 -1.24
N ILE A 286 -17.86 42.77 -2.49
CA ILE A 286 -17.33 43.50 -3.66
C ILE A 286 -17.20 45.01 -3.45
N THR A 287 -18.05 45.57 -2.58
CA THR A 287 -18.12 46.99 -2.21
C THR A 287 -16.84 47.55 -1.61
N GLU A 288 -15.96 46.72 -1.03
CA GLU A 288 -14.73 47.19 -0.37
C GLU A 288 -13.49 47.17 -1.29
N VAL A 289 -13.50 46.35 -2.36
CA VAL A 289 -12.27 46.01 -3.11
C VAL A 289 -12.24 46.55 -4.53
N THR A 290 -13.40 46.80 -5.16
CA THR A 290 -13.46 46.99 -6.64
C THR A 290 -14.09 48.28 -7.13
N THR A 291 -14.92 48.97 -6.34
CA THR A 291 -15.82 50.01 -6.86
C THR A 291 -15.71 51.28 -6.02
N GLY A 292 -14.65 52.07 -6.23
CA GLY A 292 -14.40 53.33 -5.51
C GLY A 292 -15.54 54.36 -5.63
N ASN A 293 -16.61 54.19 -4.84
CA ASN A 293 -17.83 54.99 -4.67
C ASN A 293 -19.15 54.47 -5.30
N LYS A 294 -19.23 53.25 -5.86
CA LYS A 294 -20.52 52.66 -6.32
C LYS A 294 -20.95 51.50 -5.42
N THR A 295 -22.11 51.60 -4.79
CA THR A 295 -22.70 50.55 -3.95
C THR A 295 -23.63 49.64 -4.76
N PHE A 296 -23.25 48.37 -4.91
CA PHE A 296 -24.06 47.32 -5.57
C PHE A 296 -24.86 46.46 -4.59
N THR A 297 -25.12 46.96 -3.37
CA THR A 297 -25.75 46.20 -2.29
C THR A 297 -27.22 45.85 -2.60
N ASN A 298 -27.61 44.62 -2.26
CA ASN A 298 -28.99 44.09 -2.31
C ASN A 298 -29.67 44.07 -3.70
N GLN A 299 -28.90 43.95 -4.78
CA GLN A 299 -29.47 43.76 -6.11
C GLN A 299 -30.09 42.35 -6.26
N PRO A 300 -31.38 42.20 -6.63
CA PRO A 300 -32.03 40.89 -6.75
C PRO A 300 -31.43 39.96 -7.81
N TRP A 301 -30.65 40.51 -8.74
CA TRP A 301 -29.96 39.79 -9.80
C TRP A 301 -28.53 39.38 -9.43
N LEU A 302 -27.99 39.83 -8.28
CA LEU A 302 -26.63 39.56 -7.84
C LEU A 302 -26.62 38.50 -6.73
N ILE A 303 -25.89 37.41 -6.94
CA ILE A 303 -25.76 36.29 -6.00
C ILE A 303 -24.28 36.15 -5.65
N GLN A 304 -23.97 36.26 -4.36
CA GLN A 304 -22.63 36.09 -3.80
C GLN A 304 -22.67 34.97 -2.77
N VAL A 305 -21.92 33.89 -3.01
CA VAL A 305 -21.96 32.70 -2.15
C VAL A 305 -20.72 32.54 -1.27
N GLY A 306 -19.75 33.45 -1.40
CA GLY A 306 -18.49 33.37 -0.66
C GLY A 306 -17.56 32.26 -1.18
N ARG A 307 -16.63 31.84 -0.33
CA ARG A 307 -15.79 30.67 -0.55
C ARG A 307 -16.58 29.39 -0.35
N VAL A 308 -16.48 28.48 -1.32
CA VAL A 308 -17.14 27.18 -1.28
C VAL A 308 -16.10 26.05 -1.24
N PRO A 309 -16.37 24.93 -0.55
CA PRO A 309 -15.52 23.75 -0.62
C PRO A 309 -15.36 23.28 -2.08
N HIS A 310 -14.15 22.85 -2.45
CA HIS A 310 -13.84 22.47 -3.83
C HIS A 310 -14.77 21.37 -4.39
N ALA A 311 -15.27 20.47 -3.52
CA ALA A 311 -16.23 19.43 -3.89
C ALA A 311 -17.56 19.97 -4.44
N HIS A 312 -17.94 21.19 -4.06
CA HIS A 312 -19.18 21.85 -4.50
C HIS A 312 -19.00 22.75 -5.73
N VAL A 313 -17.76 23.02 -6.16
CA VAL A 313 -17.49 23.92 -7.31
C VAL A 313 -18.20 23.42 -8.58
N ALA A 314 -18.26 22.10 -8.78
CA ALA A 314 -18.97 21.51 -9.92
C ALA A 314 -20.48 21.83 -9.91
N ASP A 315 -21.10 21.91 -8.73
CA ASP A 315 -22.53 22.16 -8.58
C ASP A 315 -22.86 23.62 -8.97
N TYR A 316 -21.97 24.57 -8.65
CA TYR A 316 -22.10 25.95 -9.12
C TYR A 316 -21.83 26.11 -10.61
N TYR A 317 -20.81 25.43 -11.15
CA TYR A 317 -20.60 25.41 -12.60
C TYR A 317 -21.85 24.86 -13.32
N ALA A 318 -22.52 23.84 -12.79
CA ALA A 318 -23.74 23.29 -13.40
C ALA A 318 -24.86 24.34 -13.57
N LEU A 319 -24.94 25.36 -12.71
CA LEU A 319 -25.91 26.45 -12.80
C LEU A 319 -25.56 27.51 -13.85
N ILE A 320 -24.28 27.67 -14.19
CA ILE A 320 -23.78 28.78 -15.02
C ILE A 320 -24.01 28.51 -16.51
N ASP A 321 -24.60 29.47 -17.23
CA ASP A 321 -24.77 29.45 -18.69
C ASP A 321 -23.52 29.97 -19.44
N ALA A 322 -22.89 31.01 -18.91
CA ALA A 322 -21.68 31.63 -19.44
C ALA A 322 -20.77 32.14 -18.31
N VAL A 323 -19.49 31.80 -18.40
CA VAL A 323 -18.45 32.27 -17.48
C VAL A 323 -17.81 33.52 -18.06
N VAL A 324 -17.56 34.53 -17.22
CA VAL A 324 -16.90 35.78 -17.65
C VAL A 324 -15.53 35.91 -16.98
N ILE A 325 -14.52 36.32 -17.74
CA ILE A 325 -13.18 36.66 -17.23
C ILE A 325 -12.86 38.09 -17.70
N PRO A 326 -13.26 39.12 -16.94
CA PRO A 326 -13.26 40.50 -17.41
C PRO A 326 -11.98 41.28 -17.09
N ARG A 327 -10.81 40.63 -17.18
CA ARG A 327 -9.52 41.18 -16.75
C ARG A 327 -9.22 42.57 -17.31
N LYS A 328 -8.66 43.43 -16.46
CA LYS A 328 -8.18 44.77 -16.85
C LYS A 328 -6.94 44.68 -17.72
N LYS A 329 -6.70 45.70 -18.54
CA LYS A 329 -5.53 45.81 -19.44
C LYS A 329 -4.28 46.25 -18.68
N LEU A 330 -3.81 45.43 -17.76
CA LEU A 330 -2.60 45.66 -16.96
C LEU A 330 -1.47 44.73 -17.43
N PRO A 331 -0.18 45.09 -17.22
CA PRO A 331 0.96 44.30 -17.70
C PRO A 331 0.90 42.80 -17.31
N VAL A 332 0.51 42.48 -16.08
CA VAL A 332 0.37 41.07 -15.64
C VAL A 332 -0.73 40.32 -16.42
N CYS A 333 -1.81 41.00 -16.78
CA CYS A 333 -2.94 40.40 -17.51
C CYS A 333 -2.65 40.21 -19.00
N GLU A 334 -1.74 41.02 -19.56
CA GLU A 334 -1.25 40.88 -20.94
C GLU A 334 -0.22 39.77 -21.11
N LEU A 335 0.38 39.30 -20.02
CA LEU A 335 1.37 38.22 -20.06
C LEU A 335 0.82 36.90 -19.53
N VAL A 336 0.23 36.90 -18.34
CA VAL A 336 -0.03 35.66 -17.57
C VAL A 336 -1.48 35.17 -17.74
N PRO A 337 -1.71 33.98 -18.35
CA PRO A 337 -3.06 33.47 -18.56
C PRO A 337 -3.71 33.00 -17.24
N PRO A 338 -5.01 33.28 -16.99
CA PRO A 338 -5.72 32.77 -15.83
C PRO A 338 -6.04 31.27 -15.98
N MET A 339 -5.93 30.50 -14.89
CA MET A 339 -6.40 29.10 -14.88
C MET A 339 -7.91 28.95 -15.07
N LYS A 340 -8.69 29.97 -14.66
CA LYS A 340 -10.16 29.99 -14.74
C LYS A 340 -10.68 29.74 -16.15
N ALA A 341 -9.93 30.14 -17.18
CA ALA A 341 -10.31 29.93 -18.59
C ALA A 341 -10.32 28.43 -18.94
N ALA A 342 -9.23 27.72 -18.61
CA ALA A 342 -9.12 26.28 -18.83
C ALA A 342 -10.16 25.50 -18.00
N GLU A 343 -10.41 25.92 -16.75
CA GLU A 343 -11.44 25.32 -15.91
C GLU A 343 -12.84 25.47 -16.50
N ALA A 344 -13.24 26.68 -16.91
CA ALA A 344 -14.55 26.94 -17.51
C ALA A 344 -14.78 26.12 -18.79
N LEU A 345 -13.76 26.03 -19.65
CA LEU A 345 -13.80 25.21 -20.86
C LEU A 345 -13.90 23.71 -20.55
N ALA A 346 -13.23 23.24 -19.50
CA ALA A 346 -13.34 21.84 -19.07
C ALA A 346 -14.76 21.49 -18.60
N TYR A 347 -15.51 22.44 -18.03
CA TYR A 347 -16.94 22.30 -17.72
C TYR A 347 -17.86 22.52 -18.94
N GLY A 348 -17.30 22.70 -20.15
CA GLY A 348 -18.05 22.94 -21.38
C GLY A 348 -18.78 24.29 -21.38
N LYS A 349 -18.34 25.27 -20.58
CA LYS A 349 -19.02 26.56 -20.45
C LYS A 349 -18.67 27.49 -21.59
N ARG A 350 -19.65 28.33 -21.97
CA ARG A 350 -19.40 29.50 -22.81
C ARG A 350 -18.50 30.44 -22.03
N LEU A 351 -17.53 31.03 -22.72
CA LEU A 351 -16.56 31.90 -22.09
C LEU A 351 -16.64 33.29 -22.71
N VAL A 352 -16.73 34.32 -21.88
CA VAL A 352 -16.66 35.72 -22.29
C VAL A 352 -15.41 36.33 -21.67
N VAL A 353 -14.48 36.80 -22.49
CA VAL A 353 -13.14 37.20 -22.02
C VAL A 353 -12.79 38.60 -22.50
N SER A 354 -12.06 39.36 -21.69
CA SER A 354 -11.48 40.61 -22.18
C SER A 354 -10.39 40.35 -23.21
N ASP A 355 -10.17 41.31 -24.11
CA ASP A 355 -9.19 41.26 -25.20
C ASP A 355 -7.73 41.49 -24.77
N VAL A 356 -7.35 40.97 -23.58
CA VAL A 356 -5.95 40.84 -23.20
C VAL A 356 -5.31 39.67 -23.93
N VAL A 357 -4.04 39.81 -24.34
CA VAL A 357 -3.38 38.89 -25.28
C VAL A 357 -3.56 37.40 -24.91
N PRO A 358 -3.32 36.95 -23.65
CA PRO A 358 -3.41 35.54 -23.28
C PRO A 358 -4.82 34.96 -23.36
N LEU A 359 -5.86 35.79 -23.32
CA LEU A 359 -7.26 35.36 -23.38
C LEU A 359 -7.81 35.38 -24.81
N VAL A 360 -7.27 36.23 -25.69
CA VAL A 360 -7.60 36.23 -27.13
C VAL A 360 -7.18 34.92 -27.79
N GLU A 361 -6.05 34.33 -27.39
CA GLU A 361 -5.60 33.02 -27.88
C GLU A 361 -6.66 31.92 -27.66
N TYR A 362 -7.33 31.91 -26.49
CA TYR A 362 -8.43 30.98 -26.23
C TYR A 362 -9.62 31.20 -27.17
N ALA A 363 -9.89 32.45 -27.55
CA ALA A 363 -10.98 32.78 -28.47
C ALA A 363 -10.70 32.29 -29.90
N GLN A 364 -9.44 32.19 -30.29
CA GLN A 364 -9.03 31.66 -31.60
C GLN A 364 -9.05 30.12 -31.62
N GLN A 365 -8.75 29.48 -30.49
CA GLN A 365 -8.57 28.03 -30.39
C GLN A 365 -9.85 27.26 -30.01
N HIS A 366 -10.82 27.91 -29.36
CA HIS A 366 -11.99 27.21 -28.80
C HIS A 366 -13.32 27.83 -29.24
N ASN A 367 -14.22 26.98 -29.72
CA ASN A 367 -15.61 27.37 -30.00
C ASN A 367 -16.33 27.76 -28.71
N GLY A 368 -17.24 28.74 -28.79
CA GLY A 368 -18.03 29.22 -27.65
C GLY A 368 -17.31 30.21 -26.74
N VAL A 369 -16.17 30.75 -27.18
CA VAL A 369 -15.45 31.86 -26.54
C VAL A 369 -15.74 33.16 -27.29
N VAL A 370 -16.09 34.24 -26.58
CA VAL A 370 -16.36 35.57 -27.15
C VAL A 370 -15.48 36.60 -26.46
N SER A 371 -14.70 37.36 -27.22
CA SER A 371 -13.90 38.47 -26.69
C SER A 371 -14.70 39.77 -26.63
N PHE A 372 -14.29 40.66 -25.72
CA PHE A 372 -14.79 42.03 -25.61
C PHE A 372 -13.64 43.00 -25.26
N GLU A 373 -13.82 44.29 -25.53
CA GLU A 373 -12.79 45.30 -25.26
C GLU A 373 -12.59 45.50 -23.74
N ALA A 374 -11.38 45.27 -23.25
CA ALA A 374 -11.03 45.34 -21.84
C ALA A 374 -11.38 46.71 -21.24
N GLY A 375 -12.09 46.71 -20.11
CA GLY A 375 -12.54 47.93 -19.44
C GLY A 375 -13.79 48.61 -20.03
N LYS A 376 -14.32 48.14 -21.19
CA LYS A 376 -15.52 48.72 -21.80
C LYS A 376 -16.79 47.94 -21.44
N VAL A 377 -17.58 48.52 -20.52
CA VAL A 377 -18.87 47.96 -20.06
C VAL A 377 -19.83 47.64 -21.21
N GLY A 378 -20.00 48.56 -22.16
CA GLY A 378 -20.90 48.37 -23.30
C GLY A 378 -20.49 47.21 -24.22
N SER A 379 -19.19 47.03 -24.41
CA SER A 379 -18.63 45.92 -25.20
C SER A 379 -18.89 44.58 -24.51
N LEU A 380 -18.67 44.50 -23.18
CA LEU A 380 -18.98 43.30 -22.39
C LEU A 380 -20.47 42.95 -22.44
N ALA A 381 -21.37 43.93 -22.31
CA ALA A 381 -22.81 43.69 -22.37
C ALA A 381 -23.24 43.08 -23.73
N GLN A 382 -22.69 43.60 -24.84
CA GLN A 382 -22.93 43.04 -26.18
C GLN A 382 -22.36 41.63 -26.33
N ALA A 383 -21.15 41.39 -25.82
CA ALA A 383 -20.50 40.09 -25.86
C ALA A 383 -21.28 39.04 -25.07
N LEU A 384 -21.86 39.39 -23.91
CA LEU A 384 -22.74 38.52 -23.12
C LEU A 384 -23.99 38.12 -23.91
N GLN A 385 -24.68 39.09 -24.50
CA GLN A 385 -25.87 38.81 -25.33
C GLN A 385 -25.54 37.92 -26.54
N LYS A 386 -24.36 38.09 -27.15
CA LYS A 386 -23.88 37.24 -28.23
C LYS A 386 -23.56 35.83 -27.74
N ALA A 387 -22.79 35.71 -26.65
CA ALA A 387 -22.35 34.44 -26.11
C ALA A 387 -23.53 33.53 -25.74
N LEU A 388 -24.56 34.07 -25.08
CA LEU A 388 -25.75 33.33 -24.68
C LEU A 388 -26.53 32.71 -25.86
N LYS A 389 -26.31 33.18 -27.09
CA LYS A 389 -26.91 32.64 -28.33
C LYS A 389 -26.04 31.58 -29.01
N LEU A 390 -24.78 31.46 -28.64
CA LEU A 390 -23.86 30.46 -29.20
C LEU A 390 -24.09 29.08 -28.59
N PRO A 391 -23.72 27.98 -29.26
CA PRO A 391 -23.66 26.66 -28.63
C PRO A 391 -22.61 26.64 -27.51
N ALA A 392 -22.81 25.75 -26.53
CA ALA A 392 -21.82 25.51 -25.48
C ALA A 392 -20.50 24.97 -26.07
N SER A 393 -19.38 25.22 -25.39
CA SER A 393 -18.08 24.74 -25.84
C SER A 393 -17.99 23.21 -25.72
N LYS A 394 -17.31 22.56 -26.68
CA LYS A 394 -17.06 21.12 -26.60
C LYS A 394 -15.92 20.85 -25.62
N ILE A 395 -16.16 19.95 -24.67
CA ILE A 395 -15.13 19.50 -23.72
C ILE A 395 -14.04 18.76 -24.49
N SER A 396 -12.78 19.15 -24.30
CA SER A 396 -11.61 18.55 -24.95
C SER A 396 -10.63 17.98 -23.91
N THR A 397 -10.11 16.78 -24.18
CA THR A 397 -9.05 16.14 -23.36
C THR A 397 -7.71 16.85 -23.48
N GLU A 398 -7.52 17.72 -24.48
CA GLU A 398 -6.31 18.54 -24.64
C GLU A 398 -6.14 19.58 -23.53
N LEU A 399 -7.19 19.85 -22.74
CA LEU A 399 -7.12 20.70 -21.54
C LEU A 399 -6.49 19.99 -20.34
N LEU A 400 -6.27 18.67 -20.41
CA LEU A 400 -5.68 17.89 -19.31
C LEU A 400 -4.19 18.19 -19.15
N PHE A 401 -3.76 18.33 -17.90
CA PHE A 401 -2.32 18.41 -17.60
C PHE A 401 -1.56 17.16 -18.06
N SER A 402 -2.17 15.99 -18.07
CA SER A 402 -1.57 14.75 -18.59
C SER A 402 -1.14 14.86 -20.05
N ALA A 403 -1.93 15.55 -20.88
CA ALA A 403 -1.57 15.85 -22.28
C ALA A 403 -0.58 17.01 -22.38
N ARG A 404 -0.80 18.09 -21.60
CA ARG A 404 0.04 19.31 -21.69
C ARG A 404 1.46 19.14 -21.15
N THR A 405 1.73 18.12 -20.34
CA THR A 405 3.04 17.89 -19.70
C THR A 405 3.95 16.93 -20.44
N GLU A 406 3.55 16.40 -21.60
CA GLU A 406 4.38 15.48 -22.39
C GLU A 406 5.76 16.07 -22.69
N LEU A 407 5.86 17.37 -22.95
CA LEU A 407 7.16 18.04 -23.17
C LEU A 407 8.04 18.05 -21.92
N ILE A 408 7.46 18.24 -20.73
CA ILE A 408 8.21 18.15 -19.47
C ILE A 408 8.75 16.72 -19.32
N VAL A 409 7.91 15.70 -19.58
CA VAL A 409 8.28 14.28 -19.48
C VAL A 409 9.46 13.95 -20.39
N LYS A 410 9.40 14.34 -21.67
CA LYS A 410 10.48 14.13 -22.65
C LYS A 410 11.79 14.75 -22.19
N VAL A 411 11.74 16.03 -21.78
CA VAL A 411 12.93 16.76 -21.31
C VAL A 411 13.51 16.12 -20.05
N LEU A 412 12.69 15.70 -19.09
CA LEU A 412 13.16 15.06 -17.85
C LEU A 412 13.74 13.66 -18.10
N ASN A 413 13.29 12.95 -19.13
CA ASN A 413 13.87 11.68 -19.59
C ASN A 413 15.15 11.85 -20.43
N GLY A 414 15.57 13.09 -20.71
CA GLY A 414 16.77 13.37 -21.49
C GLY A 414 16.59 13.33 -23.01
N GLU A 415 15.35 13.33 -23.51
CA GLU A 415 15.04 13.47 -24.93
C GLU A 415 15.22 14.94 -25.37
N GLU A 416 15.87 15.20 -26.52
CA GLU A 416 16.00 16.56 -27.05
C GLU A 416 14.68 17.06 -27.65
N SER A 417 14.32 18.29 -27.30
CA SER A 417 13.16 19.01 -27.85
C SER A 417 13.42 19.45 -29.29
N GLY A 418 12.73 18.86 -30.26
CA GLY A 418 12.67 19.39 -31.62
C GLY A 418 11.73 20.60 -31.69
N LEU A 419 12.22 21.74 -32.17
CA LEU A 419 11.39 22.89 -32.58
C LEU A 419 10.45 22.45 -33.72
N SER A 420 9.15 22.54 -33.48
CA SER A 420 8.10 22.30 -34.47
C SER A 420 7.44 23.64 -34.84
N THR A 421 7.94 24.30 -35.88
CA THR A 421 7.15 25.27 -36.64
C THR A 421 6.16 24.52 -37.55
N THR A 422 4.89 24.88 -37.40
CA THR A 422 3.70 24.66 -38.26
C THR A 422 3.81 23.85 -39.56
N GLU A 423 2.86 22.91 -39.67
CA GLU A 423 2.31 22.26 -40.87
C GLU A 423 3.24 21.41 -41.74
N GLN A 424 3.16 20.08 -41.56
CA GLN A 424 2.81 19.19 -42.67
C GLN A 424 2.38 17.79 -42.19
N VAL A 425 1.24 17.38 -42.74
CA VAL A 425 0.61 16.07 -42.63
C VAL A 425 1.44 15.01 -43.36
N LYS A 426 1.39 13.78 -42.82
CA LYS A 426 1.66 12.44 -43.41
C LYS A 426 3.00 11.75 -43.10
N THR A 427 2.80 10.45 -42.88
CA THR A 427 3.72 9.31 -42.84
C THR A 427 4.63 9.19 -41.62
N ASN A 428 4.23 8.27 -40.74
CA ASN A 428 5.04 7.67 -39.71
C ASN A 428 5.85 6.51 -40.33
N PRO A 429 7.19 6.62 -40.37
CA PRO A 429 8.07 5.52 -39.98
C PRO A 429 9.12 6.08 -38.99
N SER A 430 9.59 5.41 -37.95
CA SER A 430 9.76 3.99 -37.69
C SER A 430 10.16 3.84 -36.21
N ARG A 431 9.43 3.04 -35.44
CA ARG A 431 10.10 2.21 -34.42
C ARG A 431 10.97 1.24 -35.23
N GLN A 432 12.26 1.14 -34.93
CA GLN A 432 13.03 -0.01 -35.39
C GLN A 432 12.47 -1.25 -34.69
N GLU A 433 11.45 -1.86 -35.30
CA GLU A 433 11.16 -3.27 -35.10
C GLU A 433 12.38 -4.04 -35.61
N VAL A 434 13.08 -4.70 -34.69
CA VAL A 434 14.07 -5.71 -35.06
C VAL A 434 13.31 -6.84 -35.74
N ALA A 435 13.53 -7.03 -37.04
CA ALA A 435 12.71 -7.91 -37.88
C ALA A 435 12.78 -9.37 -37.41
N LEU A 436 11.64 -9.93 -36.98
CA LEU A 436 11.45 -11.37 -36.85
C LEU A 436 11.59 -12.01 -38.23
N GLU A 437 12.44 -13.03 -38.37
CA GLU A 437 12.58 -13.73 -39.64
C GLU A 437 11.33 -14.59 -39.86
N LEU A 438 10.54 -14.25 -40.88
CA LEU A 438 9.32 -14.96 -41.23
C LEU A 438 9.69 -16.14 -42.13
N LEU A 439 9.68 -17.34 -41.56
CA LEU A 439 10.06 -18.57 -42.26
C LEU A 439 8.93 -19.11 -43.15
N LEU A 440 7.69 -18.92 -42.72
CA LEU A 440 6.51 -19.31 -43.50
C LEU A 440 5.37 -18.34 -43.25
N LYS A 441 4.73 -17.87 -44.32
CA LYS A 441 3.50 -17.08 -44.29
C LYS A 441 2.54 -17.65 -45.32
N HIS A 442 1.51 -18.34 -44.85
CA HIS A 442 0.43 -18.83 -45.70
C HIS A 442 -0.84 -18.03 -45.41
N ILE A 443 -1.23 -17.20 -46.38
CA ILE A 443 -2.33 -16.24 -46.23
C ILE A 443 -3.65 -16.84 -46.73
N GLU A 444 -3.59 -17.73 -47.71
CA GLU A 444 -4.80 -18.35 -48.25
C GLU A 444 -5.45 -19.31 -47.23
N PRO A 445 -6.79 -19.37 -47.18
CA PRO A 445 -7.49 -20.29 -46.30
C PRO A 445 -7.26 -21.74 -46.75
N ILE A 446 -6.77 -22.58 -45.85
CA ILE A 446 -6.65 -24.03 -46.08
C ILE A 446 -7.88 -24.71 -45.49
N THR A 447 -8.75 -25.23 -46.34
CA THR A 447 -9.80 -26.16 -45.91
C THR A 447 -9.18 -27.54 -45.71
N LEU A 448 -9.21 -28.03 -44.48
CA LEU A 448 -8.55 -29.28 -44.11
C LEU A 448 -9.24 -30.48 -44.75
N GLN A 449 -8.44 -31.34 -45.38
CA GLN A 449 -8.94 -32.55 -46.03
C GLN A 449 -9.09 -33.72 -45.04
N PRO A 450 -10.03 -34.64 -45.29
CA PRO A 450 -10.10 -35.91 -44.59
C PRO A 450 -8.86 -36.78 -44.88
N LYS A 451 -8.25 -37.31 -43.81
CA LYS A 451 -7.21 -38.36 -43.80
C LYS A 451 -5.82 -38.00 -44.37
N GLU A 452 -5.71 -37.16 -45.39
CA GLU A 452 -4.39 -36.77 -45.94
C GLU A 452 -3.93 -35.40 -45.40
N PRO A 453 -2.77 -35.31 -44.74
CA PRO A 453 -2.24 -34.04 -44.29
C PRO A 453 -1.77 -33.17 -45.45
N THR A 454 -2.21 -31.92 -45.45
CA THR A 454 -1.63 -30.88 -46.29
C THR A 454 -0.30 -30.45 -45.65
N TRP A 455 0.82 -30.75 -46.30
CA TRP A 455 2.15 -30.46 -45.79
C TRP A 455 2.69 -29.14 -46.31
N LEU A 456 3.16 -28.30 -45.39
CA LEU A 456 3.89 -27.07 -45.65
C LEU A 456 5.33 -27.26 -45.17
N ASN A 457 6.30 -27.13 -46.06
CA ASN A 457 7.71 -27.29 -45.74
C ASN A 457 8.40 -25.93 -45.66
N PHE A 458 9.34 -25.78 -44.72
CA PHE A 458 10.19 -24.60 -44.62
C PHE A 458 11.55 -24.99 -44.04
N ASP A 459 12.59 -24.32 -44.53
CA ASP A 459 13.96 -24.56 -44.09
C ASP A 459 14.25 -23.83 -42.78
N VAL A 460 15.13 -24.40 -41.97
CA VAL A 460 15.53 -23.86 -40.67
C VAL A 460 17.04 -23.98 -40.49
N THR A 461 17.65 -23.01 -39.82
CA THR A 461 19.06 -23.09 -39.41
C THR A 461 19.15 -23.53 -37.95
N GLU A 462 20.28 -24.16 -37.59
CA GLU A 462 20.53 -24.69 -36.25
C GLU A 462 20.32 -23.63 -35.13
N GLU A 463 19.83 -24.08 -33.98
CA GLU A 463 19.69 -23.32 -32.72
C GLU A 463 18.69 -22.14 -32.70
N ARG A 464 17.73 -22.09 -33.64
CA ARG A 464 16.68 -21.04 -33.65
C ARG A 464 15.44 -21.43 -32.85
N TYR A 465 14.77 -20.43 -32.29
CA TYR A 465 13.46 -20.59 -31.67
C TYR A 465 12.34 -20.35 -32.68
N ILE A 466 11.39 -21.29 -32.78
CA ILE A 466 10.28 -21.28 -33.73
C ILE A 466 8.95 -21.04 -33.00
N SER A 467 8.12 -20.15 -33.54
CA SER A 467 6.73 -19.93 -33.10
C SER A 467 5.77 -20.11 -34.28
N ILE A 468 4.74 -20.94 -34.08
CA ILE A 468 3.67 -21.22 -35.06
C ILE A 468 2.37 -20.57 -34.59
N SER A 469 1.72 -19.82 -35.48
CA SER A 469 0.45 -19.14 -35.21
C SER A 469 -0.53 -19.36 -36.36
N ALA A 470 -1.82 -19.51 -36.07
CA ALA A 470 -2.87 -19.68 -37.07
C ALA A 470 -4.24 -19.23 -36.52
N GLU A 471 -5.13 -18.89 -37.43
CA GLU A 471 -6.56 -18.73 -37.17
C GLU A 471 -7.28 -20.02 -37.59
N VAL A 472 -8.21 -20.52 -36.77
CA VAL A 472 -8.90 -21.80 -36.98
C VAL A 472 -10.41 -21.59 -36.86
N GLU A 473 -11.14 -22.00 -37.88
CA GLU A 473 -12.59 -21.87 -38.00
C GLU A 473 -13.20 -23.27 -38.16
N TYR A 474 -14.15 -23.62 -37.31
CA TYR A 474 -14.93 -24.87 -37.39
C TYR A 474 -16.34 -24.52 -37.87
N ARG A 475 -16.83 -25.23 -38.89
CA ARG A 475 -18.17 -25.06 -39.47
C ARG A 475 -18.92 -26.38 -39.42
N ASN A 476 -20.21 -26.30 -39.10
CA ASN A 476 -21.11 -27.46 -38.97
C ASN A 476 -20.66 -28.52 -37.95
N ILE A 477 -19.80 -28.14 -36.98
CA ILE A 477 -19.34 -29.00 -35.89
C ILE A 477 -20.07 -28.59 -34.60
N ARG A 478 -20.57 -29.59 -33.84
CA ARG A 478 -21.29 -29.33 -32.58
C ARG A 478 -20.36 -28.70 -31.54
N GLU A 479 -20.91 -27.76 -30.77
CA GLU A 479 -20.20 -27.06 -29.70
C GLU A 479 -19.64 -28.07 -28.68
N GLY A 480 -18.37 -27.89 -28.29
CA GLY A 480 -17.63 -28.81 -27.40
C GLY A 480 -16.78 -29.88 -28.10
N GLN A 481 -16.89 -30.07 -29.42
CA GLN A 481 -16.07 -31.04 -30.17
C GLN A 481 -14.74 -30.45 -30.67
N ASN A 482 -13.78 -30.26 -29.75
CA ASN A 482 -12.52 -29.56 -30.04
C ASN A 482 -11.37 -30.43 -30.57
N ARG A 483 -11.60 -31.73 -30.81
CA ARG A 483 -10.59 -32.69 -31.30
C ARG A 483 -10.89 -33.12 -32.74
N LYS A 484 -11.09 -32.15 -33.63
CA LYS A 484 -11.49 -32.40 -35.02
C LYS A 484 -10.43 -32.00 -36.06
N ALA A 485 -9.44 -31.20 -35.66
CA ALA A 485 -8.30 -30.82 -36.48
C ALA A 485 -6.98 -31.04 -35.76
N VAL A 486 -5.96 -31.39 -36.53
CA VAL A 486 -4.65 -31.77 -36.03
C VAL A 486 -3.58 -31.04 -36.83
N LEU A 487 -2.59 -30.51 -36.10
CA LEU A 487 -1.34 -30.01 -36.64
C LEU A 487 -0.25 -31.03 -36.34
N LEU A 488 0.42 -31.51 -37.39
CA LEU A 488 1.52 -32.47 -37.38
C LEU A 488 2.84 -31.74 -37.60
N LEU A 489 3.90 -32.19 -36.93
CA LEU A 489 5.26 -31.65 -37.11
C LEU A 489 6.27 -32.79 -37.32
N GLN A 490 7.14 -32.60 -38.31
CA GLN A 490 8.25 -33.51 -38.63
C GLN A 490 9.53 -32.71 -38.91
N GLY A 491 10.65 -33.17 -38.36
CA GLY A 491 11.98 -32.68 -38.71
C GLY A 491 12.65 -33.56 -39.77
N LYS A 492 13.48 -32.94 -40.62
CA LYS A 492 14.32 -33.63 -41.60
C LYS A 492 15.77 -33.13 -41.52
N ASP A 493 16.70 -34.03 -41.80
CA ASP A 493 18.13 -33.74 -41.92
C ASP A 493 18.45 -33.07 -43.27
N ALA A 494 19.74 -32.71 -43.46
CA ALA A 494 20.23 -32.07 -44.69
C ALA A 494 20.10 -32.94 -45.95
N SER A 495 19.94 -34.26 -45.79
CA SER A 495 19.72 -35.21 -46.88
C SER A 495 18.23 -35.43 -47.18
N GLY A 496 17.32 -34.77 -46.44
CA GLY A 496 15.88 -34.91 -46.55
C GLY A 496 15.31 -36.15 -45.84
N ASN A 497 16.13 -36.90 -45.09
CA ASN A 497 15.66 -38.02 -44.30
C ASN A 497 14.94 -37.52 -43.06
N ARG A 498 13.90 -38.24 -42.66
CA ARG A 498 13.09 -37.87 -41.51
C ARG A 498 13.81 -38.20 -40.20
N ILE A 499 13.84 -37.23 -39.30
CA ILE A 499 14.31 -37.41 -37.91
C ILE A 499 13.10 -37.62 -37.00
N ASP A 500 13.09 -38.73 -36.27
CA ASP A 500 12.01 -39.11 -35.37
C ASP A 500 12.25 -38.58 -33.95
N GLN A 501 12.19 -37.26 -33.81
CA GLN A 501 12.39 -36.55 -32.54
C GLN A 501 11.24 -35.54 -32.30
N PRO A 502 10.75 -35.37 -31.05
CA PRO A 502 9.72 -34.39 -30.75
C PRO A 502 10.25 -32.95 -30.88
N LEU A 503 9.53 -32.14 -31.64
CA LEU A 503 9.74 -30.68 -31.72
C LEU A 503 8.99 -29.99 -30.57
N GLY A 504 9.59 -30.01 -29.37
CA GLY A 504 9.00 -29.49 -28.13
C GLY A 504 8.17 -30.52 -27.36
N LYS A 505 7.25 -30.09 -26.49
CA LYS A 505 6.40 -30.99 -25.68
C LYS A 505 5.20 -31.52 -26.46
N LEU A 506 5.44 -32.35 -27.47
CA LEU A 506 4.39 -32.98 -28.30
C LEU A 506 4.32 -34.49 -28.07
N SER A 507 3.11 -35.03 -28.12
CA SER A 507 2.88 -36.47 -28.15
C SER A 507 2.98 -37.00 -29.58
N LYS A 508 3.43 -38.25 -29.72
CA LYS A 508 3.50 -38.93 -31.02
C LYS A 508 2.17 -39.63 -31.31
N SER A 509 1.63 -39.45 -32.52
CA SER A 509 0.50 -40.22 -33.02
C SER A 509 1.01 -41.44 -33.78
N GLU A 510 0.54 -42.63 -33.40
CA GLU A 510 0.79 -43.86 -34.17
C GLU A 510 0.08 -43.81 -35.52
N HIS A 511 -1.16 -43.30 -35.55
CA HIS A 511 -1.98 -43.22 -36.76
C HIS A 511 -1.35 -42.35 -37.86
N PHE A 512 -0.87 -41.16 -37.51
CA PHE A 512 -0.19 -40.27 -38.46
C PHE A 512 1.33 -40.52 -38.52
N SER A 513 1.82 -41.46 -37.72
CA SER A 513 3.25 -41.70 -37.49
C SER A 513 4.00 -40.39 -37.29
N SER A 514 3.48 -39.41 -36.53
CA SER A 514 4.04 -38.04 -36.44
C SER A 514 3.68 -37.37 -35.11
N TYR A 515 4.48 -36.38 -34.68
CA TYR A 515 4.17 -35.57 -33.49
C TYR A 515 3.04 -34.58 -33.79
N PHE A 516 2.12 -34.40 -32.84
CA PHE A 516 0.89 -33.66 -33.12
C PHE A 516 0.35 -32.81 -31.96
N ILE A 517 -0.48 -31.84 -32.32
CA ILE A 517 -1.34 -31.06 -31.41
C ILE A 517 -2.72 -30.86 -32.05
N TYR A 518 -3.77 -30.82 -31.23
CA TYR A 518 -5.12 -30.49 -31.72
C TYR A 518 -5.29 -28.99 -31.93
N LEU A 519 -5.85 -28.60 -33.07
CA LEU A 519 -6.17 -27.20 -33.38
C LEU A 519 -7.59 -26.87 -32.90
N VAL A 520 -7.72 -25.89 -32.02
CA VAL A 520 -9.03 -25.44 -31.49
C VAL A 520 -9.53 -24.19 -32.22
N PRO A 521 -10.86 -23.98 -32.34
CA PRO A 521 -11.40 -22.78 -32.97
C PRO A 521 -10.92 -21.49 -32.30
N THR A 522 -10.44 -20.52 -33.07
CA THR A 522 -9.84 -19.28 -32.56
C THR A 522 -10.76 -18.05 -32.66
N ARG A 523 -12.02 -18.23 -33.09
CA ARG A 523 -13.06 -17.19 -33.18
C ARG A 523 -12.61 -15.94 -33.96
N GLY A 524 -11.98 -16.13 -35.12
CA GLY A 524 -11.56 -15.05 -36.02
C GLY A 524 -10.24 -14.36 -35.64
N LYS A 525 -9.47 -14.93 -34.70
CA LYS A 525 -8.16 -14.39 -34.28
C LYS A 525 -7.03 -15.32 -34.71
N VAL A 526 -5.89 -14.74 -35.11
CA VAL A 526 -4.64 -15.49 -35.31
C VAL A 526 -4.00 -15.71 -33.95
N LEU A 527 -4.05 -16.94 -33.44
CA LEU A 527 -3.51 -17.31 -32.13
C LEU A 527 -2.30 -18.23 -32.29
N LYS A 528 -1.42 -18.21 -31.28
CA LYS A 528 -0.25 -19.08 -31.23
C LYS A 528 -0.71 -20.53 -30.99
N GLN A 529 -0.25 -21.44 -31.84
CA GLN A 529 -0.60 -22.86 -31.79
C GLN A 529 0.51 -23.68 -31.12
N HIS A 530 1.79 -23.40 -31.42
CA HIS A 530 2.92 -24.14 -30.84
C HIS A 530 4.24 -23.35 -30.89
N LYS A 531 5.23 -23.75 -30.08
CA LYS A 531 6.58 -23.14 -30.05
C LYS A 531 7.65 -24.16 -29.61
N PHE A 532 8.84 -24.10 -30.18
CA PHE A 532 9.95 -25.00 -29.85
C PHE A 532 11.31 -24.46 -30.33
N VAL A 533 12.40 -25.03 -29.82
CA VAL A 533 13.77 -24.80 -30.33
C VAL A 533 14.08 -25.87 -31.37
N VAL A 534 14.67 -25.48 -32.51
CA VAL A 534 15.07 -26.42 -33.55
C VAL A 534 16.29 -27.23 -33.07
N PRO A 535 16.21 -28.56 -33.00
CA PRO A 535 17.37 -29.43 -32.76
C PRO A 535 18.45 -29.25 -33.82
N ALA A 536 19.73 -29.35 -33.42
CA ALA A 536 20.86 -29.09 -34.31
C ALA A 536 20.94 -30.02 -35.53
N ASP A 537 20.36 -31.22 -35.45
CA ASP A 537 20.32 -32.20 -36.53
C ASP A 537 19.20 -31.96 -37.56
N ILE A 538 18.32 -30.98 -37.34
CA ILE A 538 17.17 -30.68 -38.20
C ILE A 538 17.42 -29.42 -39.02
N THR A 539 17.42 -29.57 -40.35
CA THR A 539 17.61 -28.46 -41.32
C THR A 539 16.34 -28.07 -42.06
N GLN A 540 15.29 -28.90 -42.01
CA GLN A 540 13.98 -28.60 -42.60
C GLN A 540 12.85 -29.12 -41.71
N ILE A 541 11.75 -28.36 -41.64
CA ILE A 541 10.55 -28.75 -40.88
C ILE A 541 9.35 -28.84 -41.82
N SER A 542 8.60 -29.94 -41.68
CA SER A 542 7.32 -30.16 -42.35
C SER A 542 6.18 -29.97 -41.34
N LEU A 543 5.26 -29.05 -41.64
CA LEU A 543 4.03 -28.78 -40.90
C LEU A 543 2.84 -29.38 -41.67
N GLY A 544 2.23 -30.43 -41.13
CA GLY A 544 1.09 -31.12 -41.72
C GLY A 544 -0.21 -30.67 -41.09
N LEU A 545 -1.26 -30.45 -41.88
CA LEU A 545 -2.60 -30.11 -41.38
C LEU A 545 -3.63 -31.09 -41.92
N CYS A 546 -4.39 -31.72 -41.02
CA CYS A 546 -5.47 -32.61 -41.40
C CYS A 546 -6.63 -32.57 -40.40
N THR A 547 -7.75 -33.15 -40.81
CA THR A 547 -8.85 -33.43 -39.89
C THR A 547 -8.63 -34.73 -39.11
N PHE A 548 -9.33 -34.87 -37.98
CA PHE A 548 -9.37 -36.08 -37.16
C PHE A 548 -10.81 -36.34 -36.71
N ASN A 549 -11.29 -37.58 -36.81
CA ASN A 549 -12.71 -37.91 -36.54
C ASN A 549 -13.72 -37.03 -37.29
N HIS A 550 -13.40 -36.65 -38.53
CA HIS A 550 -14.24 -35.86 -39.42
C HIS A 550 -15.51 -36.63 -39.84
N GLN A 551 -16.65 -35.94 -39.87
CA GLN A 551 -17.92 -36.45 -40.38
C GLN A 551 -18.36 -35.71 -41.64
N SER A 552 -19.13 -36.39 -42.50
CA SER A 552 -19.68 -35.79 -43.72
C SER A 552 -20.46 -34.50 -43.42
N GLY A 553 -20.09 -33.38 -44.08
CA GLY A 553 -20.69 -32.06 -43.89
C GLY A 553 -19.96 -31.13 -42.91
N GLU A 554 -18.99 -31.63 -42.13
CA GLU A 554 -18.12 -30.80 -41.29
C GLU A 554 -17.06 -30.09 -42.13
N GLU A 555 -16.77 -28.82 -41.84
CA GLU A 555 -15.70 -28.07 -42.51
C GLU A 555 -14.77 -27.44 -41.46
N ILE A 556 -13.46 -27.56 -41.66
CA ILE A 556 -12.45 -26.89 -40.82
C ILE A 556 -11.53 -26.10 -41.72
N ILE A 557 -11.39 -24.81 -41.42
CA ILE A 557 -10.62 -23.87 -42.22
C ILE A 557 -9.53 -23.26 -41.35
N VAL A 558 -8.29 -23.34 -41.81
CA VAL A 558 -7.13 -22.70 -41.17
C VAL A 558 -6.69 -21.51 -42.01
N ARG A 559 -6.59 -20.33 -41.41
CA ARG A 559 -6.22 -19.07 -42.06
C ARG A 559 -4.96 -18.50 -41.45
N ASN A 560 -4.26 -17.64 -42.22
CA ASN A 560 -3.20 -16.77 -41.71
C ASN A 560 -2.10 -17.51 -40.93
N ILE A 561 -1.64 -18.66 -41.45
CA ILE A 561 -0.58 -19.44 -40.80
C ILE A 561 0.73 -18.66 -40.89
N LYS A 562 1.38 -18.47 -39.74
CA LYS A 562 2.67 -17.78 -39.62
C LYS A 562 3.64 -18.63 -38.82
N VAL A 563 4.83 -18.86 -39.38
CA VAL A 563 5.97 -19.47 -38.71
C VAL A 563 7.10 -18.44 -38.66
N GLN A 564 7.60 -18.13 -37.47
CA GLN A 564 8.61 -17.11 -37.25
C GLN A 564 9.80 -17.68 -36.49
N ALA A 565 11.01 -17.33 -36.92
CA ALA A 565 12.27 -17.63 -36.25
C ALA A 565 12.73 -16.46 -35.37
N ILE A 566 13.31 -16.79 -34.21
CA ILE A 566 13.93 -15.83 -33.28
C ILE A 566 15.42 -16.21 -33.12
N PRO A 567 16.38 -15.27 -33.25
CA PRO A 567 17.82 -15.56 -33.17
C PRO A 567 18.31 -16.04 -31.78
N PRO A 568 19.31 -16.96 -31.71
CA PRO A 568 19.86 -17.50 -30.46
C PRO A 568 20.61 -16.49 -29.58
N THR A 569 21.11 -15.38 -30.12
CA THR A 569 21.75 -14.30 -29.31
C THR A 569 20.76 -13.59 -28.36
N GLN A 570 19.44 -13.75 -28.56
CA GLN A 570 18.43 -13.38 -27.57
C GLN A 570 18.08 -14.52 -26.59
N VAL A 571 18.48 -15.76 -26.88
CA VAL A 571 18.24 -16.92 -26.01
C VAL A 571 19.26 -17.02 -24.88
N ALA A 572 20.52 -16.62 -25.10
CA ALA A 572 21.56 -16.58 -24.04
C ALA A 572 21.28 -15.57 -22.91
N VAL A 573 20.43 -14.57 -23.15
CA VAL A 573 19.90 -13.67 -22.11
C VAL A 573 18.64 -14.27 -21.45
N SER A 574 17.98 -15.22 -22.10
CA SER A 574 16.73 -15.86 -21.64
C SER A 574 16.93 -17.18 -20.88
N GLU A 575 18.03 -17.91 -21.09
CA GLU A 575 18.25 -19.20 -20.43
C GLU A 575 18.76 -19.08 -18.99
N LYS A 576 19.41 -17.96 -18.63
CA LYS A 576 19.62 -17.62 -17.20
C LYS A 576 18.34 -17.12 -16.50
N ALA A 577 17.24 -16.91 -17.25
CA ALA A 577 15.99 -16.32 -16.77
C ALA A 577 14.79 -17.30 -16.73
N LEU A 578 15.00 -18.60 -16.92
CA LEU A 578 14.00 -19.63 -16.61
C LEU A 578 14.68 -20.59 -15.63
N ILE A 579 14.48 -20.49 -14.31
CA ILE A 579 13.19 -20.72 -13.65
C ILE A 579 12.95 -19.69 -12.54
N LYS A 580 12.18 -18.64 -12.82
CA LYS A 580 11.03 -18.31 -11.98
C LYS A 580 9.86 -18.09 -12.93
N LYS A 581 8.97 -19.08 -13.01
CA LYS A 581 7.66 -18.92 -13.64
C LYS A 581 7.05 -17.65 -13.04
N LYS A 582 6.56 -16.72 -13.87
CA LYS A 582 5.82 -15.56 -13.35
C LYS A 582 4.68 -16.10 -12.50
N SER A 583 4.66 -15.78 -11.21
CA SER A 583 3.63 -16.30 -10.33
C SER A 583 2.30 -15.64 -10.68
N LYS A 584 1.28 -16.43 -11.07
CA LYS A 584 -0.04 -15.91 -11.45
C LYS A 584 -1.14 -16.50 -10.58
N ALA A 585 -2.09 -15.67 -10.19
CA ALA A 585 -3.24 -16.11 -9.42
C ALA A 585 -4.56 -15.64 -10.02
N LEU A 586 -5.58 -16.49 -9.91
CA LEU A 586 -6.96 -16.15 -10.22
C LEU A 586 -7.75 -16.06 -8.92
N ILE A 587 -8.55 -15.01 -8.76
CA ILE A 587 -9.51 -14.83 -7.68
C ILE A 587 -10.90 -14.87 -8.31
N PHE A 588 -11.73 -15.81 -7.90
CA PHE A 588 -13.13 -15.88 -8.32
C PHE A 588 -14.08 -15.55 -7.17
N THR A 589 -15.10 -14.73 -7.45
CA THR A 589 -16.22 -14.51 -6.52
C THR A 589 -17.58 -14.40 -7.21
N ASN A 590 -18.59 -14.97 -6.56
CA ASN A 590 -20.00 -14.84 -6.97
C ASN A 590 -20.68 -13.57 -6.40
N LEU A 591 -19.95 -12.77 -5.62
CA LEU A 591 -20.47 -11.61 -4.91
C LEU A 591 -20.57 -10.40 -5.83
N GLY A 592 -21.64 -9.61 -5.64
CA GLY A 592 -21.78 -8.30 -6.28
C GLY A 592 -20.81 -7.31 -5.68
N LEU A 593 -19.87 -6.81 -6.50
CA LEU A 593 -18.80 -5.90 -6.09
C LEU A 593 -19.33 -4.47 -5.86
N SER A 594 -20.11 -4.34 -4.79
CA SER A 594 -20.77 -3.10 -4.34
C SER A 594 -19.99 -2.40 -3.22
N THR A 595 -20.41 -1.21 -2.83
CA THR A 595 -19.50 -0.23 -2.23
C THR A 595 -19.33 -0.34 -0.71
N ILE A 596 -20.14 -1.11 0.02
CA ILE A 596 -20.19 -1.03 1.51
C ILE A 596 -20.40 -2.40 2.22
N ASP A 597 -20.56 -3.52 1.52
CA ASP A 597 -20.72 -4.82 2.22
C ASP A 597 -19.34 -5.42 2.62
N GLY A 598 -19.29 -6.04 3.82
CA GLY A 598 -18.05 -6.64 4.34
C GLY A 598 -17.45 -7.70 3.41
N SER A 599 -18.30 -8.34 2.61
CA SER A 599 -17.88 -9.35 1.64
C SER A 599 -17.17 -8.75 0.42
N SER A 600 -17.63 -7.64 -0.17
CA SER A 600 -16.87 -6.97 -1.24
C SER A 600 -15.61 -6.29 -0.73
N VAL A 601 -15.62 -5.76 0.50
CA VAL A 601 -14.42 -5.24 1.18
C VAL A 601 -13.35 -6.32 1.25
N PHE A 602 -13.72 -7.52 1.72
CA PHE A 602 -12.80 -8.64 1.81
C PHE A 602 -12.23 -9.04 0.44
N ILE A 603 -13.04 -9.13 -0.62
CA ILE A 603 -12.53 -9.49 -1.97
C ILE A 603 -11.55 -8.44 -2.50
N ALA A 604 -11.86 -7.15 -2.35
CA ALA A 604 -10.93 -6.08 -2.74
C ALA A 604 -9.60 -6.21 -1.99
N ASN A 605 -9.66 -6.53 -0.69
CA ASN A 605 -8.50 -6.73 0.15
C ASN A 605 -7.68 -7.94 -0.27
N ILE A 606 -8.31 -9.07 -0.57
CA ILE A 606 -7.63 -10.26 -1.10
C ILE A 606 -6.97 -9.96 -2.44
N ALA A 607 -7.64 -9.25 -3.36
CA ALA A 607 -7.04 -8.83 -4.62
C ALA A 607 -5.81 -7.92 -4.42
N ASN A 608 -5.87 -7.01 -3.45
CA ASN A 608 -4.74 -6.16 -3.06
C ASN A 608 -3.59 -6.91 -2.38
N ILE A 609 -3.88 -7.97 -1.61
CA ILE A 609 -2.85 -8.83 -1.01
C ILE A 609 -2.20 -9.69 -2.08
N TYR A 610 -3.00 -10.37 -2.90
CA TYR A 610 -2.49 -11.23 -3.96
C TYR A 610 -1.67 -10.44 -4.97
N SER A 611 -2.04 -9.20 -5.30
CA SER A 611 -1.23 -8.35 -6.21
C SER A 611 0.12 -7.93 -5.64
N GLN A 612 0.33 -8.04 -4.32
CA GLN A 612 1.65 -7.86 -3.69
C GLN A 612 2.47 -9.15 -3.60
N VAL A 613 1.84 -10.31 -3.82
CA VAL A 613 2.48 -11.62 -3.75
C VAL A 613 2.73 -12.21 -5.15
N PHE A 614 1.78 -12.08 -6.06
CA PHE A 614 1.82 -12.66 -7.40
C PHE A 614 2.17 -11.59 -8.44
N GLU A 615 2.92 -11.97 -9.47
CA GLU A 615 3.30 -11.08 -10.56
C GLU A 615 2.12 -10.65 -11.41
N GLU A 616 1.11 -11.51 -11.59
CA GLU A 616 -0.15 -11.16 -12.23
C GLU A 616 -1.34 -11.76 -11.45
N VAL A 617 -2.36 -10.96 -11.24
CA VAL A 617 -3.59 -11.37 -10.56
C VAL A 617 -4.78 -11.07 -11.43
N TYR A 618 -5.73 -11.99 -11.49
CA TYR A 618 -6.97 -11.84 -12.24
C TYR A 618 -8.14 -11.97 -11.27
N LEU A 619 -9.02 -10.97 -11.20
CA LEU A 619 -10.23 -11.01 -10.39
C LEU A 619 -11.44 -11.19 -11.31
N LEU A 620 -12.04 -12.38 -11.28
CA LEU A 620 -13.24 -12.75 -12.02
C LEU A 620 -14.49 -12.63 -11.14
N SER A 621 -15.48 -11.84 -11.56
CA SER A 621 -16.76 -11.68 -10.86
C SER A 621 -17.97 -11.84 -11.77
N VAL A 622 -19.08 -12.33 -11.22
CA VAL A 622 -20.35 -12.54 -11.93
C VAL A 622 -21.20 -11.26 -12.09
N GLN A 623 -20.80 -10.14 -11.49
CA GLN A 623 -21.53 -8.86 -11.58
C GLN A 623 -20.58 -7.68 -11.82
N LYS A 624 -21.00 -6.72 -12.65
CA LYS A 624 -20.24 -5.50 -12.94
C LYS A 624 -20.02 -4.69 -11.65
N THR A 625 -18.78 -4.23 -11.46
CA THR A 625 -18.36 -3.37 -10.34
C THR A 625 -18.99 -1.98 -10.39
N GLY A 626 -19.40 -1.45 -9.24
CA GLY A 626 -19.65 -0.01 -9.07
C GLY A 626 -18.36 0.83 -9.01
N ASP A 627 -18.47 2.15 -9.21
CA ASP A 627 -17.33 3.09 -9.23
C ASP A 627 -16.45 3.00 -7.96
N ASN A 628 -17.05 2.81 -6.78
CA ASN A 628 -16.27 2.76 -5.52
C ASN A 628 -15.59 1.40 -5.27
N PHE A 629 -15.92 0.33 -6.00
CA PHE A 629 -15.11 -0.90 -5.94
C PHE A 629 -13.83 -0.72 -6.74
N LYS A 630 -13.94 -0.13 -7.94
CA LYS A 630 -12.77 0.18 -8.78
C LYS A 630 -11.78 1.12 -8.08
N SER A 631 -12.26 2.08 -7.28
CA SER A 631 -11.36 2.94 -6.49
C SER A 631 -10.53 2.17 -5.46
N ARG A 632 -11.05 1.06 -4.89
CA ARG A 632 -10.35 0.24 -3.88
C ARG A 632 -9.19 -0.59 -4.42
N ILE A 633 -9.19 -0.88 -5.73
CA ILE A 633 -8.20 -1.72 -6.40
C ILE A 633 -7.40 -0.96 -7.48
N LYS A 634 -7.67 0.34 -7.68
CA LYS A 634 -7.23 1.16 -8.83
C LYS A 634 -5.72 1.35 -8.99
N ASN A 635 -4.92 0.92 -8.02
CA ASN A 635 -3.47 1.21 -7.97
C ASN A 635 -2.58 -0.01 -8.27
N GLN A 636 -3.15 -1.18 -8.60
CA GLN A 636 -2.38 -2.41 -8.84
C GLN A 636 -2.25 -2.67 -10.34
N LYS A 637 -1.09 -2.33 -10.92
CA LYS A 637 -0.80 -2.48 -12.37
C LYS A 637 -0.89 -3.94 -12.84
N ASN A 638 -0.75 -4.89 -11.93
CA ASN A 638 -0.78 -6.33 -12.18
C ASN A 638 -2.11 -7.00 -11.84
N LEU A 639 -3.15 -6.24 -11.47
CA LEU A 639 -4.49 -6.76 -11.19
C LEU A 639 -5.44 -6.53 -12.37
N ASN A 640 -5.91 -7.61 -12.97
CA ASN A 640 -6.81 -7.60 -14.12
C ASN A 640 -8.24 -7.91 -13.67
N LEU A 641 -9.20 -7.06 -14.01
CA LEU A 641 -10.61 -7.27 -13.67
C LEU A 641 -11.35 -7.91 -14.83
N LEU A 642 -11.99 -9.04 -14.58
CA LEU A 642 -12.77 -9.80 -15.54
C LEU A 642 -14.20 -10.00 -15.04
N PHE A 643 -15.14 -10.04 -15.99
CA PHE A 643 -16.55 -10.28 -15.71
C PHE A 643 -17.06 -11.42 -16.58
N CYS A 644 -17.89 -12.28 -16.01
CA CYS A 644 -18.56 -13.35 -16.73
C CYS A 644 -20.02 -13.46 -16.30
N ASP A 645 -20.84 -14.09 -17.15
CA ASP A 645 -22.22 -14.40 -16.79
C ASP A 645 -22.24 -15.59 -15.83
N SER A 646 -23.20 -15.59 -14.89
CA SER A 646 -23.28 -16.61 -13.84
C SER A 646 -23.31 -18.03 -14.38
N GLU A 647 -23.87 -18.27 -15.56
CA GLU A 647 -23.96 -19.59 -16.21
C GLU A 647 -22.64 -20.05 -16.89
N SER A 648 -21.71 -19.13 -17.14
CA SER A 648 -20.48 -19.35 -17.93
C SER A 648 -19.18 -19.42 -17.12
N VAL A 649 -19.28 -19.35 -15.78
CA VAL A 649 -18.13 -19.25 -14.86
C VAL A 649 -17.14 -20.39 -15.06
N ARG A 650 -17.64 -21.62 -15.29
CA ARG A 650 -16.81 -22.80 -15.45
C ARG A 650 -15.94 -22.70 -16.71
N GLU A 651 -16.57 -22.40 -17.82
CA GLU A 651 -15.96 -22.29 -19.14
C GLU A 651 -14.95 -21.15 -19.16
N GLU A 652 -15.25 -20.05 -18.47
CA GLU A 652 -14.37 -18.89 -18.41
C GLU A 652 -13.13 -19.13 -17.54
N ILE A 653 -13.28 -19.74 -16.34
CA ILE A 653 -12.12 -20.17 -15.53
C ILE A 653 -11.26 -21.16 -16.33
N TYR A 654 -11.90 -22.11 -17.05
CA TYR A 654 -11.21 -23.07 -17.90
C TYR A 654 -10.40 -22.40 -19.01
N ARG A 655 -11.02 -21.47 -19.74
CA ARG A 655 -10.38 -20.71 -20.81
C ARG A 655 -9.18 -19.91 -20.28
N LEU A 656 -9.36 -19.22 -19.16
CA LEU A 656 -8.32 -18.38 -18.56
C LEU A 656 -7.13 -19.20 -18.07
N ASP A 657 -7.33 -20.34 -17.41
CA ASP A 657 -6.20 -21.16 -16.96
C ASP A 657 -5.45 -21.80 -18.15
N GLN A 658 -6.14 -22.16 -19.24
CA GLN A 658 -5.49 -22.64 -20.46
C GLN A 658 -4.64 -21.55 -21.14
N GLU A 659 -5.12 -20.31 -21.14
CA GLU A 659 -4.42 -19.18 -21.74
C GLU A 659 -3.26 -18.65 -20.88
N LEU A 660 -3.43 -18.67 -19.55
CA LEU A 660 -2.56 -17.93 -18.64
C LEU A 660 -1.75 -18.81 -17.68
N ASP A 661 -2.18 -20.05 -17.43
CA ASP A 661 -1.62 -21.04 -16.49
C ASP A 661 -1.38 -20.49 -15.08
N PHE A 662 -2.43 -20.47 -14.25
CA PHE A 662 -2.37 -19.98 -12.87
C PHE A 662 -1.71 -20.99 -11.93
N ASP A 663 -1.01 -20.47 -10.91
CA ASP A 663 -0.41 -21.27 -9.84
C ASP A 663 -1.41 -21.57 -8.71
N THR A 664 -2.35 -20.66 -8.48
CA THR A 664 -3.45 -20.83 -7.54
C THR A 664 -4.73 -20.16 -8.03
N ILE A 665 -5.87 -20.78 -7.71
CA ILE A 665 -7.20 -20.25 -7.97
C ILE A 665 -7.90 -20.09 -6.61
N PHE A 666 -7.91 -18.86 -6.09
CA PHE A 666 -8.62 -18.53 -4.86
C PHE A 666 -10.10 -18.35 -5.15
N VAL A 667 -10.96 -19.01 -4.37
CA VAL A 667 -12.41 -18.92 -4.59
C VAL A 667 -13.18 -18.60 -3.33
N ARG A 668 -14.13 -17.65 -3.45
CA ARG A 668 -15.09 -17.29 -2.41
C ARG A 668 -16.49 -17.04 -2.98
N GLY A 669 -17.45 -17.90 -2.64
CA GLY A 669 -18.84 -17.77 -3.06
C GLY A 669 -19.60 -19.09 -3.15
N TRP A 670 -20.92 -19.03 -3.29
CA TRP A 670 -21.80 -20.18 -3.49
C TRP A 670 -22.11 -20.39 -4.99
N GLY A 671 -22.26 -21.64 -5.44
CA GLY A 671 -23.23 -21.92 -6.52
C GLY A 671 -22.75 -22.32 -7.92
N GLN A 672 -21.51 -22.76 -8.15
CA GLN A 672 -21.16 -23.42 -9.43
C GLN A 672 -20.54 -24.79 -9.21
N ARG A 673 -21.38 -25.69 -8.68
CA ARG A 673 -21.06 -27.00 -8.09
C ARG A 673 -20.32 -27.95 -9.04
N ASN A 674 -20.33 -27.71 -10.35
CA ASN A 674 -19.72 -28.57 -11.37
C ASN A 674 -18.24 -28.28 -11.66
N ILE A 675 -17.69 -27.15 -11.19
CA ILE A 675 -16.29 -26.75 -11.44
C ILE A 675 -15.33 -27.55 -10.55
N TRP A 676 -15.75 -27.83 -9.31
CA TRP A 676 -14.90 -28.33 -8.22
C TRP A 676 -14.47 -29.79 -8.36
N PHE A 677 -15.24 -30.57 -9.12
CA PHE A 677 -15.00 -32.00 -9.32
C PHE A 677 -14.11 -32.31 -10.53
N ASP A 678 -13.62 -31.29 -11.24
CA ASP A 678 -12.66 -31.48 -12.31
C ASP A 678 -11.25 -31.72 -11.74
N LYS A 679 -10.82 -32.98 -11.77
CA LYS A 679 -9.52 -33.42 -11.23
C LYS A 679 -8.32 -32.65 -11.80
N ARG A 680 -8.46 -32.01 -12.97
CA ARG A 680 -7.39 -31.22 -13.60
C ARG A 680 -7.03 -29.96 -12.81
N TYR A 681 -7.99 -29.38 -12.09
CA TYR A 681 -7.85 -28.09 -11.41
C TYR A 681 -8.01 -28.17 -9.90
N ALA A 682 -8.60 -29.26 -9.40
CA ALA A 682 -8.76 -29.54 -7.99
C ALA A 682 -7.51 -29.16 -7.18
N SER A 683 -6.32 -29.60 -7.59
CA SER A 683 -5.05 -29.32 -6.91
C SER A 683 -4.62 -27.85 -6.87
N LYS A 684 -5.11 -27.00 -7.79
CA LYS A 684 -4.82 -25.56 -7.87
C LYS A 684 -5.80 -24.69 -7.06
N ILE A 685 -6.95 -25.25 -6.65
CA ILE A 685 -8.02 -24.47 -6.01
C ILE A 685 -7.75 -24.29 -4.52
N CYS A 686 -7.74 -23.04 -4.09
CA CYS A 686 -7.78 -22.61 -2.69
C CYS A 686 -9.19 -22.10 -2.35
N TYR A 687 -9.98 -22.92 -1.65
CA TYR A 687 -11.39 -22.61 -1.37
C TYR A 687 -11.54 -21.94 -0.01
N TYR A 688 -12.12 -20.73 0.01
CA TYR A 688 -12.41 -20.00 1.25
C TYR A 688 -13.67 -20.55 1.93
N CYS A 689 -13.47 -21.20 3.07
CA CYS A 689 -14.52 -21.89 3.81
C CYS A 689 -15.51 -20.89 4.47
N PRO A 690 -16.80 -20.86 4.09
CA PRO A 690 -17.74 -19.83 4.54
C PRO A 690 -18.49 -20.19 5.84
N LEU A 691 -18.15 -21.28 6.52
CA LEU A 691 -18.99 -21.94 7.53
C LEU A 691 -19.51 -20.99 8.63
N THR A 692 -20.80 -20.70 8.57
CA THR A 692 -21.59 -20.05 9.64
C THR A 692 -22.55 -21.03 10.33
N LYS A 693 -22.69 -22.25 9.81
CA LYS A 693 -23.51 -23.37 10.30
C LYS A 693 -22.77 -24.70 10.11
N ASN A 694 -23.30 -25.81 10.63
CA ASN A 694 -22.73 -27.14 10.35
C ASN A 694 -22.72 -27.42 8.84
N PRO A 695 -21.60 -27.90 8.27
CA PRO A 695 -21.48 -28.18 6.83
C PRO A 695 -22.48 -29.24 6.40
N SER A 696 -23.08 -29.07 5.23
CA SER A 696 -23.81 -30.15 4.55
C SER A 696 -22.83 -31.20 4.01
N GLU A 697 -23.31 -32.41 3.70
CA GLU A 697 -22.48 -33.44 3.03
C GLU A 697 -21.91 -32.94 1.69
N GLU A 698 -22.63 -32.07 0.99
CA GLU A 698 -22.15 -31.43 -0.23
C GLU A 698 -20.96 -30.49 0.03
N ASP A 699 -21.01 -29.71 1.12
CA ASP A 699 -19.88 -28.85 1.53
C ASP A 699 -18.65 -29.71 1.86
N LEU A 700 -18.84 -30.80 2.59
CA LEU A 700 -17.77 -31.74 2.92
C LEU A 700 -17.17 -32.38 1.66
N ALA A 701 -17.99 -32.72 0.66
CA ALA A 701 -17.51 -33.23 -0.62
C ALA A 701 -16.65 -32.21 -1.38
N ILE A 702 -17.03 -30.94 -1.38
CA ILE A 702 -16.20 -29.85 -1.94
C ILE A 702 -14.89 -29.74 -1.16
N PHE A 703 -14.95 -29.69 0.17
CA PHE A 703 -13.75 -29.56 0.99
C PHE A 703 -12.78 -30.71 0.79
N ARG A 704 -13.28 -31.93 0.58
CA ARG A 704 -12.47 -33.12 0.26
C ARG A 704 -11.88 -33.09 -1.15
N SER A 705 -12.51 -32.43 -2.12
CA SER A 705 -12.08 -32.43 -3.53
C SER A 705 -11.02 -31.38 -3.89
N VAL A 706 -11.03 -30.19 -3.28
CA VAL A 706 -10.11 -29.09 -3.63
C VAL A 706 -8.66 -29.33 -3.18
N GLY A 707 -7.69 -28.52 -3.59
CA GLY A 707 -6.28 -28.71 -3.27
C GLY A 707 -5.90 -28.11 -1.92
N GLU A 708 -6.51 -26.98 -1.60
CA GLU A 708 -6.21 -26.19 -0.41
C GLU A 708 -7.47 -25.54 0.16
N LEU A 709 -7.54 -25.41 1.49
CA LEU A 709 -8.63 -24.74 2.19
C LEU A 709 -8.13 -23.45 2.86
N ALA A 710 -8.86 -22.36 2.68
CA ALA A 710 -8.62 -21.11 3.38
C ALA A 710 -9.63 -20.92 4.50
N PHE A 711 -9.14 -20.62 5.71
CA PHE A 711 -9.96 -20.46 6.91
C PHE A 711 -9.79 -19.07 7.51
N GLN A 712 -10.89 -18.51 8.02
CA GLN A 712 -10.84 -17.21 8.69
C GLN A 712 -10.18 -17.27 10.06
N THR A 713 -10.40 -18.37 10.80
CA THR A 713 -9.96 -18.55 12.19
C THR A 713 -9.42 -19.96 12.41
N GLU A 714 -8.65 -20.14 13.48
CA GLU A 714 -8.13 -21.44 13.87
C GLU A 714 -9.23 -22.37 14.36
N GLU A 715 -10.22 -21.84 15.05
CA GLU A 715 -11.39 -22.58 15.51
C GLU A 715 -12.15 -23.19 14.34
N LEU A 716 -12.32 -22.41 13.26
CA LEU A 716 -12.98 -22.89 12.05
C LEU A 716 -12.16 -23.95 11.33
N ARG A 717 -10.84 -23.73 11.21
CA ARG A 717 -9.90 -24.71 10.67
C ARG A 717 -10.02 -26.03 11.43
N ASN A 718 -9.88 -25.99 12.75
CA ASN A 718 -9.89 -27.17 13.61
C ASN A 718 -11.25 -27.90 13.56
N LYS A 719 -12.38 -27.16 13.56
CA LYS A 719 -13.72 -27.77 13.41
C LYS A 719 -13.86 -28.47 12.05
N THR A 720 -13.34 -27.88 10.97
CA THR A 720 -13.44 -28.44 9.62
C THR A 720 -12.53 -29.64 9.44
N ILE A 721 -11.26 -29.55 9.88
CA ILE A 721 -10.28 -30.65 9.79
C ILE A 721 -10.76 -31.89 10.55
N LYS A 722 -11.42 -31.72 11.70
CA LYS A 722 -12.06 -32.84 12.42
C LYS A 722 -13.10 -33.60 11.60
N LEU A 723 -13.75 -32.95 10.62
CA LEU A 723 -14.82 -33.53 9.80
C LEU A 723 -14.33 -34.17 8.49
N ILE A 724 -13.20 -33.70 7.94
CA ILE A 724 -12.70 -34.13 6.62
C ILE A 724 -11.31 -34.77 6.64
N GLY A 725 -10.61 -34.76 7.78
CA GLY A 725 -9.20 -35.12 7.88
C GLY A 725 -8.26 -33.96 7.60
N ASP A 726 -6.97 -34.15 7.87
CA ASP A 726 -5.96 -33.13 7.60
C ASP A 726 -5.79 -32.88 6.10
N LYS A 727 -5.57 -31.62 5.75
CA LYS A 727 -5.52 -31.16 4.37
C LYS A 727 -4.72 -29.86 4.29
N LYS A 728 -4.04 -29.64 3.17
CA LYS A 728 -3.35 -28.37 2.93
C LYS A 728 -4.29 -27.19 3.18
N ASN A 729 -3.89 -26.29 4.05
CA ASN A 729 -4.72 -25.17 4.45
C ASN A 729 -3.93 -23.92 4.79
N ILE A 730 -4.60 -22.77 4.76
CA ILE A 730 -4.05 -21.46 5.07
C ILE A 730 -5.03 -20.65 5.92
N LEU A 731 -4.51 -19.88 6.86
CA LEU A 731 -5.29 -18.87 7.57
C LEU A 731 -5.34 -17.55 6.78
N ILE A 732 -6.55 -17.10 6.47
CA ILE A 732 -6.83 -15.82 5.81
C ILE A 732 -7.93 -15.12 6.62
N PRO A 733 -7.57 -14.48 7.75
CA PRO A 733 -8.51 -13.74 8.57
C PRO A 733 -9.07 -12.50 7.82
N PRO A 734 -10.06 -11.78 8.37
CA PRO A 734 -10.50 -10.52 7.76
C PRO A 734 -9.38 -9.49 7.81
N LEU A 735 -9.15 -8.79 6.70
CA LEU A 735 -8.16 -7.72 6.67
C LEU A 735 -8.65 -6.48 7.45
N ILE A 736 -7.79 -5.93 8.30
CA ILE A 736 -7.92 -4.63 8.93
C ILE A 736 -7.01 -3.63 8.23
N ASN A 737 -7.56 -2.48 7.87
CA ASN A 737 -6.76 -1.34 7.41
C ASN A 737 -6.38 -0.49 8.61
N PHE A 738 -5.17 -0.68 9.15
CA PHE A 738 -4.69 0.16 10.24
C PHE A 738 -4.43 1.58 9.72
N PRO A 739 -5.02 2.62 10.32
CA PRO A 739 -4.65 3.98 9.97
C PRO A 739 -3.16 4.17 10.25
N LYS A 740 -2.35 4.32 9.19
CA LYS A 740 -0.90 4.51 9.28
C LYS A 740 -0.60 5.76 10.11
N ASN A 741 -0.11 5.57 11.33
CA ASN A 741 0.52 6.60 12.16
C ASN A 741 -0.26 7.93 12.33
N LYS A 742 -1.58 7.90 12.46
CA LYS A 742 -2.26 9.00 13.16
C LYS A 742 -2.02 8.82 14.65
N LYS A 743 -1.12 9.63 15.25
CA LYS A 743 -1.24 9.89 16.69
C LYS A 743 -2.66 10.38 16.89
N ILE A 744 -3.50 9.60 17.58
CA ILE A 744 -4.84 10.03 17.99
C ILE A 744 -4.63 11.12 19.05
N ILE A 745 -4.30 12.34 18.60
CA ILE A 745 -4.32 13.55 19.39
C ILE A 745 -5.62 14.23 19.02
N LYS A 746 -6.63 14.13 19.88
CA LYS A 746 -7.74 15.07 19.82
C LYS A 746 -8.11 15.63 21.19
N LYS A 747 -8.38 16.94 21.13
CA LYS A 747 -8.83 17.85 22.17
C LYS A 747 -9.94 17.24 23.02
N ARG A 748 -9.94 17.55 24.32
CA ARG A 748 -11.05 17.28 25.24
C ARG A 748 -12.34 17.96 24.75
N ASN A 749 -13.11 17.30 23.89
CA ASN A 749 -14.49 17.66 23.60
C ASN A 749 -15.39 17.16 24.74
N LYS A 750 -16.32 18.00 25.23
CA LYS A 750 -17.27 17.69 26.32
C LYS A 750 -18.45 16.76 25.90
N LYS A 751 -18.50 16.28 24.64
CA LYS A 751 -19.62 15.52 24.04
C LYS A 751 -19.18 14.08 23.71
N VAL A 752 -20.04 13.07 23.98
CA VAL A 752 -19.79 11.66 23.61
C VAL A 752 -20.30 11.41 22.18
N VAL A 753 -19.48 10.80 21.32
CA VAL A 753 -19.87 10.50 19.93
C VAL A 753 -20.11 8.98 19.78
N VAL A 754 -21.30 8.61 19.33
CA VAL A 754 -21.73 7.23 19.11
C VAL A 754 -21.95 7.02 17.61
N SER A 755 -21.58 5.86 17.07
CA SER A 755 -21.87 5.55 15.66
C SER A 755 -22.37 4.14 15.42
N TYR A 756 -23.15 3.99 14.37
CA TYR A 756 -23.43 2.69 13.75
C TYR A 756 -23.07 2.77 12.27
N ILE A 757 -22.32 1.80 11.78
CA ILE A 757 -21.98 1.72 10.35
C ILE A 757 -22.19 0.28 9.92
N GLY A 758 -23.04 0.04 8.94
CA GLY A 758 -23.27 -1.33 8.50
C GLY A 758 -24.46 -1.54 7.58
N THR A 759 -24.83 -2.81 7.46
CA THR A 759 -26.02 -3.27 6.74
C THR A 759 -27.16 -3.45 7.73
N LEU A 760 -28.31 -2.87 7.41
CA LEU A 760 -29.54 -3.10 8.17
C LEU A 760 -30.18 -4.40 7.70
N ARG A 761 -30.35 -5.32 8.65
CA ARG A 761 -30.79 -6.69 8.47
C ARG A 761 -31.27 -7.28 9.81
N SER A 762 -32.33 -8.09 9.78
CA SER A 762 -32.92 -8.77 10.95
C SER A 762 -31.89 -9.65 11.68
N GLU A 763 -31.15 -10.49 10.94
CA GLU A 763 -30.20 -11.45 11.51
C GLU A 763 -28.96 -10.81 12.19
N CYS A 764 -28.76 -9.49 12.03
CA CYS A 764 -27.67 -8.75 12.66
C CYS A 764 -28.12 -7.89 13.86
N TYR A 765 -29.34 -8.11 14.39
CA TYR A 765 -29.91 -7.31 15.49
C TYR A 765 -29.87 -5.78 15.28
N SER A 766 -29.72 -5.36 14.02
CA SER A 766 -29.53 -3.96 13.68
C SER A 766 -30.80 -3.15 13.96
N TYR A 767 -31.99 -3.75 13.85
CA TYR A 767 -33.26 -3.09 14.19
C TYR A 767 -33.45 -2.92 15.70
N ASN A 768 -33.05 -3.93 16.48
CA ASN A 768 -33.04 -3.85 17.95
C ASN A 768 -32.13 -2.71 18.39
N LEU A 769 -30.93 -2.60 17.82
CA LEU A 769 -30.01 -1.49 18.08
C LEU A 769 -30.63 -0.12 17.79
N LEU A 770 -31.22 0.07 16.62
CA LEU A 770 -31.84 1.34 16.27
C LEU A 770 -32.98 1.71 17.23
N SER A 771 -33.77 0.72 17.66
CA SER A 771 -34.84 0.91 18.65
C SER A 771 -34.30 1.26 20.03
N SER A 772 -33.25 0.57 20.48
CA SER A 772 -32.52 0.83 21.73
C SER A 772 -31.91 2.24 21.76
N LEU A 773 -31.37 2.72 20.64
CA LEU A 773 -30.83 4.07 20.51
C LEU A 773 -31.94 5.13 20.69
N ILE A 774 -33.11 4.96 20.06
CA ILE A 774 -34.26 5.86 20.25
C ILE A 774 -34.68 5.87 21.73
N ASN A 775 -34.82 4.71 22.35
CA ASN A 775 -35.21 4.58 23.77
C ASN A 775 -34.24 5.31 24.70
N MET A 776 -32.93 5.20 24.44
CA MET A 776 -31.90 5.87 25.22
C MET A 776 -31.95 7.39 25.04
N LEU A 777 -32.10 7.87 23.80
CA LEU A 777 -32.17 9.30 23.47
C LEU A 777 -33.42 9.98 24.06
N HIS A 778 -34.54 9.26 24.15
CA HIS A 778 -35.78 9.79 24.74
C HIS A 778 -35.76 9.84 26.28
N LYS A 779 -35.06 8.90 26.93
CA LYS A 779 -35.11 8.75 28.39
C LYS A 779 -34.11 9.63 29.15
N PHE A 780 -33.03 10.11 28.51
CA PHE A 780 -31.93 10.75 29.24
C PHE A 780 -31.26 11.91 28.47
N ASN A 781 -31.01 13.02 29.16
CA ASN A 781 -30.42 14.25 28.58
C ASN A 781 -28.88 14.24 28.60
N PHE A 782 -28.25 13.35 27.83
CA PHE A 782 -26.79 13.32 27.67
C PHE A 782 -26.33 14.27 26.55
N ASN A 783 -25.15 14.90 26.72
CA ASN A 783 -24.49 15.61 25.64
C ASN A 783 -23.86 14.60 24.65
N ILE A 784 -24.67 14.09 23.73
CA ILE A 784 -24.35 12.99 22.82
C ILE A 784 -24.53 13.38 21.35
N GLU A 785 -23.74 12.78 20.48
CA GLU A 785 -23.89 12.78 19.02
C GLU A 785 -24.05 11.35 18.52
N VAL A 786 -24.96 11.10 17.59
CA VAL A 786 -25.17 9.78 17.01
C VAL A 786 -25.02 9.87 15.49
N ASN A 787 -24.07 9.13 14.92
CA ASN A 787 -23.80 9.09 13.48
C ASN A 787 -24.09 7.69 12.92
N ILE A 788 -25.08 7.57 12.06
CA ILE A 788 -25.57 6.30 11.49
C ILE A 788 -25.27 6.28 10.00
N ALA A 789 -24.41 5.38 9.54
CA ALA A 789 -24.11 5.17 8.13
C ALA A 789 -24.66 3.82 7.64
N ILE A 790 -25.64 3.86 6.74
CA ILE A 790 -26.35 2.70 6.23
C ILE A 790 -25.86 2.38 4.82
N GLY A 791 -25.25 1.20 4.66
CA GLY A 791 -24.73 0.74 3.38
C GLY A 791 -25.79 0.07 2.50
N LYS A 792 -26.53 -0.87 3.08
CA LYS A 792 -27.59 -1.64 2.43
C LYS A 792 -28.66 -1.99 3.45
N ILE A 793 -29.90 -2.11 2.99
CA ILE A 793 -31.03 -2.55 3.80
C ILE A 793 -31.58 -3.83 3.16
N PHE A 794 -31.75 -4.87 3.97
CA PHE A 794 -32.44 -6.10 3.58
C PHE A 794 -33.81 -6.12 4.24
N TYR A 795 -34.79 -6.67 3.53
CA TYR A 795 -36.13 -6.89 4.05
C TYR A 795 -36.52 -8.31 3.67
N GLU A 796 -37.01 -9.08 4.62
CA GLU A 796 -37.62 -10.40 4.37
C GLU A 796 -39.01 -10.23 3.77
N ASP A 797 -39.77 -9.22 4.22
CA ASP A 797 -41.10 -8.92 3.71
C ASP A 797 -41.45 -7.41 3.69
N ALA A 798 -42.66 -7.09 3.19
CA ALA A 798 -43.15 -5.72 3.06
C ALA A 798 -43.52 -5.05 4.40
N LYS A 799 -43.85 -5.85 5.43
CA LYS A 799 -44.19 -5.36 6.77
C LYS A 799 -42.92 -4.88 7.47
N GLU A 800 -41.88 -5.71 7.47
CA GLU A 800 -40.55 -5.37 7.98
C GLU A 800 -40.00 -4.12 7.28
N ARG A 801 -40.16 -4.01 5.96
CA ARG A 801 -39.79 -2.80 5.22
C ARG A 801 -40.44 -1.54 5.78
N SER A 802 -41.73 -1.60 6.08
CA SER A 802 -42.49 -0.46 6.60
C SER A 802 -42.04 -0.07 8.01
N GLU A 803 -41.78 -1.07 8.87
CA GLU A 803 -41.29 -0.87 10.23
C GLU A 803 -39.88 -0.23 10.27
N VAL A 804 -38.96 -0.73 9.44
CA VAL A 804 -37.57 -0.22 9.36
C VAL A 804 -37.52 1.21 8.82
N VAL A 805 -38.30 1.51 7.78
CA VAL A 805 -38.41 2.88 7.23
C VAL A 805 -38.92 3.84 8.31
N SER A 806 -39.99 3.45 9.04
CA SER A 806 -40.52 4.26 10.15
C SER A 806 -39.47 4.53 11.24
N LEU A 807 -38.66 3.52 11.57
CA LEU A 807 -37.62 3.63 12.59
C LEU A 807 -36.49 4.58 12.17
N VAL A 808 -36.04 4.50 10.92
CA VAL A 808 -35.03 5.39 10.35
C VAL A 808 -35.53 6.83 10.29
N ASP A 809 -36.79 7.04 9.91
CA ASP A 809 -37.39 8.38 9.87
C ASP A 809 -37.53 9.00 11.28
N LYS A 810 -37.89 8.19 12.28
CA LYS A 810 -37.88 8.63 13.69
C LYS A 810 -36.49 9.08 14.11
N LEU A 811 -35.44 8.32 13.79
CA LEU A 811 -34.06 8.69 14.10
C LEU A 811 -33.65 10.01 13.43
N ARG A 812 -34.01 10.23 12.16
CA ARG A 812 -33.73 11.48 11.42
C ARG A 812 -34.38 12.72 12.05
N SER A 813 -35.51 12.55 12.74
CA SER A 813 -36.20 13.65 13.41
C SER A 813 -35.53 14.13 14.70
N ILE A 814 -34.55 13.37 15.23
CA ILE A 814 -33.87 13.69 16.48
C ILE A 814 -32.65 14.59 16.20
N CYS A 815 -32.61 15.78 16.81
CA CYS A 815 -31.61 16.82 16.50
C CYS A 815 -30.13 16.44 16.68
N CYS A 816 -29.83 15.40 17.46
CA CYS A 816 -28.46 14.93 17.73
C CYS A 816 -28.07 13.68 16.91
N VAL A 817 -28.91 13.25 15.97
CA VAL A 817 -28.72 12.07 15.13
C VAL A 817 -28.50 12.49 13.68
N SER A 818 -27.43 11.99 13.07
CA SER A 818 -27.19 12.04 11.61
C SER A 818 -27.40 10.64 11.04
N VAL A 819 -28.18 10.53 9.96
CA VAL A 819 -28.36 9.28 9.21
C VAL A 819 -27.96 9.50 7.76
N GLU A 820 -26.90 8.81 7.32
CA GLU A 820 -26.38 8.87 5.96
C GLU A 820 -26.59 7.50 5.27
N GLU A 821 -27.11 7.50 4.05
CA GLU A 821 -27.27 6.31 3.22
C GLU A 821 -26.29 6.34 2.04
N LYS A 822 -25.87 5.16 1.54
CA LYS A 822 -24.93 5.03 0.38
C LYS A 822 -23.59 5.74 0.61
N VAL A 823 -23.11 5.70 1.85
CA VAL A 823 -21.92 6.41 2.36
C VAL A 823 -20.63 5.85 1.77
N SER A 824 -19.65 6.71 1.44
CA SER A 824 -18.33 6.24 0.98
C SER A 824 -17.53 5.60 2.13
N GLN A 825 -16.50 4.81 1.81
CA GLN A 825 -15.64 4.22 2.85
C GLN A 825 -14.86 5.30 3.59
N GLU A 826 -14.35 6.32 2.89
CA GLU A 826 -13.62 7.43 3.52
C GLU A 826 -14.50 8.12 4.56
N ARG A 827 -15.79 8.29 4.24
CA ARG A 827 -16.77 8.86 5.16
C ARG A 827 -17.08 7.92 6.33
N CYS A 828 -17.14 6.60 6.11
CA CYS A 828 -17.25 5.63 7.19
C CYS A 828 -16.04 5.69 8.13
N ASP A 829 -14.83 5.79 7.59
CA ASP A 829 -13.59 5.88 8.37
C ASP A 829 -13.55 7.20 9.19
N GLU A 830 -13.98 8.32 8.61
CA GLU A 830 -14.15 9.59 9.33
C GLU A 830 -15.12 9.49 10.51
N ILE A 831 -16.27 8.81 10.31
CA ILE A 831 -17.25 8.58 11.37
C ILE A 831 -16.62 7.73 12.48
N LEU A 832 -15.92 6.64 12.17
CA LEU A 832 -15.27 5.79 13.18
C LEU A 832 -14.13 6.52 13.90
N GLU A 833 -13.29 7.26 13.18
CA GLU A 833 -12.18 8.02 13.76
C GLU A 833 -12.66 9.09 14.75
N SER A 834 -13.86 9.66 14.52
CA SER A 834 -14.48 10.65 15.41
C SER A 834 -15.33 10.04 16.52
N SER A 835 -15.71 8.76 16.42
CA SER A 835 -16.57 8.08 17.39
C SER A 835 -15.84 7.63 18.65
N ASP A 836 -16.51 7.73 19.80
CA ASP A 836 -16.07 7.19 21.09
C ASP A 836 -16.58 5.75 21.30
N LEU A 837 -17.74 5.43 20.73
CA LEU A 837 -18.42 4.14 20.85
C LEU A 837 -19.10 3.75 19.52
N SER A 838 -19.01 2.50 19.12
CA SER A 838 -19.71 1.93 17.97
C SER A 838 -20.25 0.52 18.28
N PHE A 839 -20.91 -0.10 17.31
CA PHE A 839 -21.62 -1.37 17.49
C PHE A 839 -21.24 -2.40 16.43
N SER A 840 -21.10 -3.65 16.87
CA SER A 840 -21.03 -4.83 16.01
C SER A 840 -21.83 -5.94 16.66
N LEU A 841 -23.15 -5.93 16.44
CA LEU A 841 -24.07 -6.95 16.92
C LEU A 841 -24.21 -8.00 15.82
N TRP A 842 -23.61 -9.17 16.04
CA TRP A 842 -23.80 -10.34 15.18
C TRP A 842 -24.05 -11.50 16.12
N GLU A 843 -25.21 -12.14 16.00
CA GLU A 843 -25.56 -13.23 16.91
C GLU A 843 -24.60 -14.41 16.74
N PRO A 844 -23.94 -14.87 17.82
CA PRO A 844 -23.32 -16.18 17.83
C PRO A 844 -24.44 -17.22 18.00
N ASN A 845 -25.09 -17.64 16.91
CA ASN A 845 -26.16 -18.65 16.97
C ASN A 845 -25.69 -20.05 17.47
N GLU A 846 -24.42 -20.19 17.84
CA GLU A 846 -23.90 -21.20 18.75
C GLU A 846 -22.87 -20.48 19.63
N GLN A 847 -22.75 -20.84 20.91
CA GLN A 847 -21.80 -20.24 21.87
C GLN A 847 -20.32 -20.21 21.39
N ASN A 848 -20.01 -20.82 20.25
CA ASN A 848 -18.73 -20.80 19.55
C ASN A 848 -18.86 -20.18 18.15
N SER A 849 -19.09 -18.88 18.04
CA SER A 849 -18.87 -18.18 16.76
C SER A 849 -17.43 -18.39 16.34
N THR A 850 -17.24 -19.14 15.26
CA THR A 850 -15.93 -19.40 14.66
C THR A 850 -15.51 -18.30 13.68
N GLN A 851 -16.29 -17.22 13.56
CA GLN A 851 -16.00 -16.09 12.66
C GLN A 851 -15.87 -14.77 13.41
N VAL A 852 -15.03 -13.89 12.86
CA VAL A 852 -14.80 -12.53 13.36
C VAL A 852 -15.48 -11.52 12.44
N SER A 853 -16.29 -10.63 13.03
CA SER A 853 -16.92 -9.52 12.32
C SER A 853 -15.88 -8.51 11.81
N THR A 854 -15.81 -8.32 10.48
CA THR A 854 -14.98 -7.27 9.87
C THR A 854 -15.34 -5.88 10.41
N LYS A 855 -16.63 -5.65 10.71
CA LYS A 855 -17.10 -4.37 11.24
C LYS A 855 -16.59 -4.09 12.65
N MET A 856 -16.53 -5.12 13.49
CA MET A 856 -15.92 -5.02 14.82
C MET A 856 -14.45 -4.59 14.68
N LEU A 857 -13.72 -5.24 13.78
CA LEU A 857 -12.31 -4.96 13.57
C LEU A 857 -12.05 -3.55 13.01
N ASP A 858 -12.89 -3.06 12.09
CA ASP A 858 -12.82 -1.68 11.58
C ASP A 858 -12.96 -0.66 12.72
N CYS A 859 -13.96 -0.85 13.61
CA CYS A 859 -14.18 0.02 14.76
C CYS A 859 -12.95 0.04 15.68
N LEU A 860 -12.42 -1.14 16.01
CA LEU A 860 -11.26 -1.28 16.89
C LEU A 860 -10.00 -0.65 16.28
N SER A 861 -9.78 -0.84 14.98
CA SER A 861 -8.63 -0.29 14.27
C SER A 861 -8.57 1.24 14.30
N SER A 862 -9.74 1.89 14.38
CA SER A 862 -9.91 3.34 14.52
C SER A 862 -9.75 3.82 15.98
N GLY A 863 -9.49 2.90 16.91
CA GLY A 863 -9.47 3.14 18.36
C GLY A 863 -10.85 3.35 18.98
N CYS A 864 -11.93 3.06 18.24
CA CYS A 864 -13.30 3.19 18.74
C CYS A 864 -13.64 1.99 19.64
N ASN A 865 -14.35 2.22 20.76
CA ASN A 865 -14.88 1.11 21.54
C ASN A 865 -16.04 0.46 20.79
N VAL A 866 -16.23 -0.84 20.92
CA VAL A 866 -17.29 -1.57 20.22
C VAL A 866 -18.15 -2.35 21.22
N ILE A 867 -19.47 -2.17 21.14
CA ILE A 867 -20.40 -3.08 21.82
C ILE A 867 -20.62 -4.29 20.92
N CYS A 868 -20.32 -5.48 21.44
CA CYS A 868 -20.45 -6.76 20.76
C CYS A 868 -20.79 -7.88 21.76
N PHE A 869 -21.29 -9.01 21.27
CA PHE A 869 -21.54 -10.19 22.10
C PHE A 869 -20.24 -10.75 22.67
N ARG A 870 -20.30 -11.34 23.86
CA ARG A 870 -19.18 -12.09 24.45
C ARG A 870 -19.09 -13.48 23.84
N THR A 871 -17.93 -13.84 23.33
CA THR A 871 -17.60 -15.20 22.82
C THR A 871 -16.15 -15.50 23.14
N ASP A 872 -15.75 -16.77 23.19
CA ASP A 872 -14.34 -17.16 23.41
C ASP A 872 -13.38 -16.50 22.41
N LEU A 873 -13.82 -16.38 21.15
CA LEU A 873 -13.05 -15.72 20.10
C LEU A 873 -12.93 -14.20 20.33
N HIS A 874 -14.00 -13.54 20.76
CA HIS A 874 -13.95 -12.12 21.10
C HIS A 874 -13.13 -11.88 22.37
N GLU A 875 -13.19 -12.75 23.38
CA GLU A 875 -12.34 -12.68 24.57
C GLU A 875 -10.86 -12.82 24.24
N LYS A 876 -10.51 -13.73 23.32
CA LYS A 876 -9.14 -13.82 22.81
C LYS A 876 -8.71 -12.48 22.26
N ILE A 877 -9.46 -11.87 21.34
CA ILE A 877 -9.10 -10.61 20.67
C ILE A 877 -9.08 -9.41 21.62
N LEU A 878 -10.12 -9.25 22.44
CA LEU A 878 -10.39 -8.04 23.22
C LEU A 878 -9.88 -8.11 24.66
N GLY A 879 -9.62 -9.32 25.17
CA GLY A 879 -9.32 -9.60 26.57
C GLY A 879 -10.59 -9.91 27.38
N LYS A 880 -10.45 -10.76 28.40
CA LYS A 880 -11.55 -11.17 29.31
C LYS A 880 -12.17 -9.98 30.06
N ASP A 881 -11.37 -8.96 30.35
CA ASP A 881 -11.81 -7.77 31.10
C ASP A 881 -12.42 -6.68 30.20
N TYR A 882 -12.68 -6.96 28.92
CA TYR A 882 -13.22 -5.97 28.00
C TYR A 882 -14.63 -5.55 28.41
N GLN A 883 -14.81 -4.25 28.64
CA GLN A 883 -15.96 -3.73 29.38
C GLN A 883 -17.19 -3.48 28.52
N PHE A 884 -17.13 -3.65 27.20
CA PHE A 884 -18.23 -3.34 26.29
C PHE A 884 -18.97 -4.58 25.77
N PHE A 885 -18.70 -5.76 26.34
CA PHE A 885 -19.45 -6.98 26.04
C PHE A 885 -20.92 -6.92 26.48
N ILE A 886 -21.79 -7.54 25.68
CA ILE A 886 -23.13 -7.97 26.09
C ILE A 886 -23.21 -9.50 26.12
N GLU A 887 -23.96 -10.04 27.07
CA GLU A 887 -24.20 -11.48 27.17
C GLU A 887 -25.46 -11.89 26.37
N SER A 888 -26.43 -10.99 26.26
CA SER A 888 -27.71 -11.19 25.57
C SER A 888 -28.21 -9.90 24.90
N ILE A 889 -29.19 -10.00 23.99
CA ILE A 889 -29.77 -8.81 23.34
C ILE A 889 -30.60 -7.98 24.31
N GLU A 890 -31.17 -8.61 25.34
CA GLU A 890 -31.93 -7.99 26.43
C GLU A 890 -31.07 -7.03 27.26
N ASP A 891 -29.75 -7.23 27.28
CA ASP A 891 -28.80 -6.37 27.99
C ASP A 891 -28.42 -5.09 27.21
N LEU A 892 -28.80 -4.99 25.93
CA LEU A 892 -28.31 -3.96 25.02
C LEU A 892 -28.62 -2.54 25.52
N ASP A 893 -29.88 -2.28 25.93
CA ASP A 893 -30.31 -0.96 26.46
C ASP A 893 -29.46 -0.54 27.67
N LYS A 894 -29.32 -1.46 28.64
CA LYS A 894 -28.51 -1.23 29.85
C LYS A 894 -27.05 -1.00 29.49
N LYS A 895 -26.52 -1.75 28.52
CA LYS A 895 -25.11 -1.64 28.13
C LYS A 895 -24.81 -0.33 27.43
N ILE A 896 -25.66 0.10 26.49
CA ILE A 896 -25.55 1.40 25.82
C ILE A 896 -25.51 2.51 26.87
N PHE A 897 -26.46 2.48 27.81
CA PHE A 897 -26.53 3.47 28.88
C PHE A 897 -25.26 3.55 29.73
N HIS A 898 -24.79 2.42 30.27
CA HIS A 898 -23.59 2.40 31.10
C HIS A 898 -22.34 2.80 30.31
N SER A 899 -22.26 2.42 29.04
CA SER A 899 -21.13 2.75 28.16
C SER A 899 -21.06 4.25 27.88
N VAL A 900 -22.19 4.87 27.51
CA VAL A 900 -22.28 6.32 27.28
C VAL A 900 -22.00 7.10 28.58
N LYS A 901 -22.59 6.68 29.71
CA LYS A 901 -22.34 7.29 31.02
C LYS A 901 -20.88 7.17 31.45
N ARG A 902 -20.23 6.04 31.17
CA ARG A 902 -18.80 5.86 31.44
C ARG A 902 -17.95 6.81 30.60
N LEU A 903 -18.20 6.85 29.29
CA LEU A 903 -17.45 7.65 28.33
C LEU A 903 -17.67 9.16 28.48
N SER A 904 -18.79 9.57 29.07
CA SER A 904 -19.03 10.99 29.42
C SER A 904 -18.17 11.45 30.60
N VAL A 905 -17.75 10.55 31.49
CA VAL A 905 -16.88 10.85 32.64
C VAL A 905 -15.41 10.58 32.30
N HIS A 906 -15.11 9.42 31.72
CA HIS A 906 -13.76 8.97 31.37
C HIS A 906 -13.72 8.56 29.90
N LYS A 907 -13.20 9.45 29.04
CA LYS A 907 -12.93 9.10 27.64
C LYS A 907 -11.75 8.14 27.55
N THR A 908 -12.04 6.85 27.55
CA THR A 908 -11.06 5.78 27.29
C THR A 908 -11.36 5.18 25.93
N ARG A 909 -10.44 5.31 24.98
CA ARG A 909 -10.48 4.60 23.70
C ARG A 909 -9.82 3.23 23.83
N TYR A 910 -10.29 2.26 23.04
CA TYR A 910 -9.67 0.95 22.98
C TYR A 910 -8.22 1.10 22.48
N LYS A 911 -7.28 0.48 23.19
CA LYS A 911 -5.87 0.45 22.77
C LYS A 911 -5.70 -0.74 21.84
N ASN A 912 -5.17 -0.49 20.65
CA ASN A 912 -4.85 -1.57 19.70
C ASN A 912 -3.94 -2.60 20.37
N ASN A 913 -4.46 -3.81 20.57
CA ASN A 913 -3.72 -4.94 21.10
C ASN A 913 -3.00 -5.70 19.98
N TYR A 914 -1.94 -6.44 20.34
CA TYR A 914 -1.13 -7.28 19.44
C TYR A 914 -1.97 -8.21 18.55
N LEU A 915 -3.07 -8.76 19.06
CA LEU A 915 -3.92 -9.67 18.30
C LEU A 915 -4.55 -9.02 17.07
N LEU A 916 -4.81 -7.71 17.07
CA LEU A 916 -5.30 -7.02 15.87
C LEU A 916 -4.23 -6.96 14.77
N SER A 917 -2.94 -6.98 15.11
CA SER A 917 -1.85 -6.97 14.10
C SER A 917 -1.82 -8.23 13.24
N ASN A 918 -2.33 -9.35 13.74
CA ASN A 918 -2.53 -10.60 12.98
C ASN A 918 -3.61 -10.48 11.90
N PHE A 919 -4.34 -9.37 11.88
CA PHE A 919 -5.32 -9.04 10.85
C PHE A 919 -4.83 -7.92 9.90
N SER A 920 -3.57 -7.47 10.03
CA SER A 920 -3.00 -6.40 9.20
C SER A 920 -2.68 -6.83 7.77
N LEU A 921 -2.54 -5.86 6.85
CA LEU A 921 -2.19 -6.12 5.45
C LEU A 921 -0.82 -6.79 5.33
N GLU A 922 0.12 -6.33 6.14
CA GLU A 922 1.49 -6.83 6.17
C GLU A 922 1.53 -8.30 6.60
N TRP A 923 0.77 -8.68 7.63
CA TRP A 923 0.67 -10.07 8.08
C TRP A 923 0.13 -10.97 6.96
N HIS A 924 -0.94 -10.55 6.27
CA HIS A 924 -1.54 -11.32 5.18
C HIS A 924 -0.59 -11.52 4.00
N VAL A 925 0.08 -10.45 3.56
CA VAL A 925 1.04 -10.52 2.45
C VAL A 925 2.17 -11.50 2.78
N LEU A 926 2.70 -11.46 4.00
CA LEU A 926 3.76 -12.37 4.45
C LEU A 926 3.26 -13.82 4.55
N ASN A 927 2.06 -14.04 5.10
CA ASN A 927 1.50 -15.38 5.27
C ASN A 927 1.21 -16.05 3.91
N ILE A 928 0.60 -15.32 2.98
CA ILE A 928 0.29 -15.83 1.64
C ILE A 928 1.58 -16.06 0.83
N ALA A 929 2.56 -15.14 0.90
CA ALA A 929 3.85 -15.35 0.24
C ALA A 929 4.59 -16.58 0.76
N ARG A 930 4.57 -16.81 2.09
CA ARG A 930 5.16 -18.01 2.72
C ARG A 930 4.46 -19.28 2.23
N ASN A 931 3.13 -19.30 2.18
CA ASN A 931 2.36 -20.46 1.76
C ASN A 931 2.61 -20.87 0.30
N TYR A 932 2.88 -19.90 -0.57
CA TYR A 932 3.14 -20.14 -2.00
C TYR A 932 4.63 -20.09 -2.38
N GLY A 933 5.54 -19.97 -1.40
CA GLY A 933 6.98 -19.97 -1.65
C GLY A 933 7.46 -18.78 -2.48
N VAL A 934 6.75 -17.65 -2.46
CA VAL A 934 7.10 -16.46 -3.25
C VAL A 934 8.00 -15.54 -2.44
N ASP A 935 9.19 -15.24 -2.98
CA ASP A 935 10.06 -14.22 -2.41
C ASP A 935 9.48 -12.83 -2.67
N ILE A 936 9.05 -12.14 -1.61
CA ILE A 936 8.65 -10.73 -1.71
C ILE A 936 9.93 -9.89 -1.91
N PRO A 937 10.08 -9.17 -3.03
CA PRO A 937 11.19 -8.25 -3.21
C PRO A 937 11.13 -7.17 -2.11
N ASN A 938 12.24 -6.98 -1.38
CA ASN A 938 12.53 -5.82 -0.52
C ASN A 938 11.98 -5.67 0.92
N LYS A 939 11.41 -6.68 1.60
CA LYS A 939 11.15 -6.56 3.07
C LYS A 939 12.19 -7.25 3.97
N ARG A 940 12.60 -8.48 3.67
CA ARG A 940 13.55 -9.25 4.51
C ARG A 940 14.94 -8.60 4.62
N GLY A 941 15.40 -7.91 3.57
CA GLY A 941 16.69 -7.20 3.59
C GLY A 941 16.66 -5.95 4.46
N TRP A 942 15.54 -5.20 4.45
CA TRP A 942 15.43 -3.94 5.18
C TRP A 942 15.25 -4.17 6.68
N GLU A 943 14.36 -5.07 7.13
CA GLU A 943 14.17 -5.31 8.59
C GLU A 943 15.47 -5.77 9.26
N LYS A 944 16.20 -6.64 8.57
CA LYS A 944 17.53 -7.10 8.99
C LYS A 944 18.57 -5.97 8.96
N SER A 945 18.58 -5.16 7.92
CA SER A 945 19.42 -3.95 7.83
C SER A 945 19.09 -2.96 8.96
N PHE A 946 17.81 -2.76 9.26
CA PHE A 946 17.34 -1.92 10.36
C PHE A 946 17.87 -2.41 11.70
N PHE A 947 17.74 -3.71 12.00
CA PHE A 947 18.30 -4.33 13.20
C PHE A 947 19.82 -4.11 13.28
N SER A 948 20.54 -4.42 12.20
CA SER A 948 21.99 -4.25 12.15
C SER A 948 22.45 -2.80 12.32
N ASN A 949 21.61 -1.82 11.95
CA ASN A 949 21.91 -0.40 12.09
C ASN A 949 21.56 0.18 13.47
N GLN A 950 20.95 -0.59 14.38
CA GLN A 950 20.64 -0.10 15.74
C GLN A 950 21.81 -0.19 16.72
N TYR A 951 22.81 -1.02 16.42
CA TYR A 951 23.91 -1.32 17.33
C TYR A 951 25.25 -1.04 16.65
N ASP A 952 26.14 -0.36 17.36
CA ASP A 952 27.52 -0.15 16.90
C ASP A 952 28.29 -1.47 16.91
N ASN A 953 27.97 -2.36 17.86
CA ASN A 953 28.53 -3.70 17.93
C ASN A 953 27.55 -4.71 18.57
N ILE A 954 27.66 -5.97 18.16
CA ILE A 954 26.94 -7.12 18.74
C ILE A 954 27.97 -8.11 19.27
N TYR A 955 28.06 -8.27 20.58
CA TYR A 955 28.96 -9.21 21.23
C TYR A 955 28.29 -10.56 21.41
N GLY A 956 28.96 -11.63 20.98
CA GLY A 956 28.58 -13.01 21.31
C GLY A 956 29.58 -13.58 22.31
N ILE A 957 29.15 -13.80 23.56
CA ILE A 957 30.04 -14.28 24.63
C ILE A 957 30.14 -15.81 24.58
N TYR A 958 31.37 -16.33 24.58
CA TYR A 958 31.66 -17.76 24.67
C TYR A 958 32.83 -18.05 25.61
N ILE A 959 32.81 -19.17 26.33
CA ILE A 959 33.93 -19.60 27.21
C ILE A 959 34.68 -20.83 26.66
N ASN A 960 34.11 -21.53 25.68
CA ASN A 960 34.75 -22.67 25.00
C ASN A 960 34.39 -22.75 23.51
N GLU A 961 35.10 -23.59 22.75
CA GLU A 961 34.90 -23.74 21.30
C GLU A 961 33.52 -24.29 20.90
N SER A 962 32.86 -25.05 21.78
CA SER A 962 31.51 -25.54 21.50
C SER A 962 30.49 -24.40 21.47
N GLU A 963 30.57 -23.49 22.45
CA GLU A 963 29.74 -22.29 22.52
C GLU A 963 30.00 -21.32 21.37
N LYS A 964 31.28 -21.14 21.00
CA LYS A 964 31.64 -20.32 19.84
C LYS A 964 30.97 -20.82 18.55
N ARG A 965 30.97 -22.15 18.32
CA ARG A 965 30.29 -22.77 17.17
C ARG A 965 28.79 -22.53 17.17
N LYS A 966 28.13 -22.51 18.34
CA LYS A 966 26.70 -22.16 18.44
C LYS A 966 26.44 -20.72 17.97
N LEU A 967 27.29 -19.77 18.38
CA LEU A 967 27.20 -18.37 17.93
C LEU A 967 27.54 -18.20 16.44
N GLU A 968 28.51 -18.96 15.90
CA GLU A 968 28.82 -18.98 14.46
C GLU A 968 27.65 -19.51 13.64
N PHE A 969 26.99 -20.57 14.11
CA PHE A 969 25.78 -21.09 13.49
C PHE A 969 24.63 -20.07 13.52
N LEU A 970 24.39 -19.45 14.68
CA LEU A 970 23.41 -18.39 14.85
C LEU A 970 23.69 -17.21 13.90
N SER A 971 24.94 -16.77 13.83
CA SER A 971 25.41 -15.70 12.94
C SER A 971 25.19 -16.04 11.48
N LYS A 972 25.60 -17.22 11.03
CA LYS A 972 25.50 -17.64 9.61
C LYS A 972 24.05 -17.80 9.17
N ASN A 973 23.23 -18.51 9.94
CA ASN A 973 21.84 -18.81 9.55
C ASN A 973 20.93 -17.59 9.56
N ASN A 974 21.24 -16.62 10.42
CA ASN A 974 20.46 -15.38 10.51
C ASN A 974 21.15 -14.21 9.81
N GLY A 975 22.36 -14.41 9.26
CA GLY A 975 23.29 -13.42 8.72
C GLY A 975 23.49 -12.19 9.61
N LEU A 976 23.74 -12.44 10.89
CA LEU A 976 24.07 -11.43 11.90
C LEU A 976 25.59 -11.24 11.95
N LYS A 977 26.05 -9.99 12.03
CA LYS A 977 27.47 -9.69 12.29
C LYS A 977 27.70 -9.72 13.79
N ILE A 978 28.20 -10.84 14.30
CA ILE A 978 28.50 -11.04 15.72
C ILE A 978 30.00 -10.96 15.92
N ASN A 979 30.45 -10.12 16.85
CA ASN A 979 31.80 -10.09 17.36
C ASN A 979 31.93 -11.17 18.45
N TYR A 980 32.62 -12.27 18.14
CA TYR A 980 32.82 -13.36 19.09
C TYR A 980 33.81 -12.95 20.17
N PHE A 981 33.34 -12.81 21.39
CA PHE A 981 34.11 -12.34 22.53
C PHE A 981 34.33 -13.46 23.54
N LYS A 982 35.59 -13.80 23.80
CA LYS A 982 35.93 -14.83 24.78
C LYS A 982 35.65 -14.31 26.19
N GLY A 983 34.68 -14.92 26.87
CA GLY A 983 34.34 -14.65 28.26
C GLY A 983 35.32 -15.28 29.24
N VAL A 984 35.05 -15.08 30.53
CA VAL A 984 35.83 -15.59 31.66
C VAL A 984 35.18 -16.87 32.18
N ASP A 985 35.88 -18.00 32.12
CA ASP A 985 35.42 -19.22 32.77
C ASP A 985 35.81 -19.18 34.25
N GLY A 986 34.86 -18.80 35.11
CA GLY A 986 35.12 -18.68 36.54
C GLY A 986 35.67 -19.96 37.19
N ARG A 987 35.36 -21.15 36.66
CA ARG A 987 35.84 -22.43 37.21
C ARG A 987 37.34 -22.66 36.96
N ILE A 988 37.89 -22.00 35.96
CA ILE A 988 39.29 -22.11 35.55
C ILE A 988 40.07 -20.86 35.99
N GLU A 989 39.51 -19.67 35.75
CA GLU A 989 40.22 -18.40 35.81
C GLU A 989 40.02 -17.62 37.11
N LEU A 990 38.94 -17.88 37.87
CA LEU A 990 38.60 -17.09 39.07
C LEU A 990 38.58 -17.93 40.35
N LYS A 991 39.31 -19.04 40.37
CA LYS A 991 39.24 -19.99 41.49
C LYS A 991 39.72 -19.38 42.80
N ASP A 992 40.83 -18.63 42.76
CA ASP A 992 41.43 -18.03 43.95
C ASP A 992 40.63 -16.81 44.43
N GLU A 993 40.14 -15.98 43.50
CA GLU A 993 39.26 -14.84 43.77
C GLU A 993 37.92 -15.31 44.36
N PHE A 994 37.37 -16.40 43.84
CA PHE A 994 36.15 -17.00 44.36
C PHE A 994 36.36 -17.58 45.77
N GLU A 995 37.49 -18.25 46.02
CA GLU A 995 37.83 -18.73 47.36
C GLU A 995 37.94 -17.57 48.35
N HIS A 996 38.54 -16.45 47.96
CA HIS A 996 38.60 -15.25 48.78
C HIS A 996 37.20 -14.65 49.03
N TYR A 997 36.40 -14.44 47.99
CA TYR A 997 35.01 -13.96 48.09
C TYR A 997 34.16 -14.86 49.02
N SER A 998 34.31 -16.17 48.88
CA SER A 998 33.61 -17.16 49.70
C SER A 998 33.99 -17.12 51.19
N LYS A 999 35.06 -16.42 51.57
CA LYS A 999 35.47 -16.26 52.98
C LYS A 999 35.01 -14.92 53.58
N GLN A 1000 34.52 -13.98 52.77
CA GLN A 1000 34.09 -12.66 53.25
C GLN A 1000 32.68 -12.70 53.91
N PRO A 1001 32.42 -11.92 54.97
CA PRO A 1001 31.08 -11.80 55.58
C PRO A 1001 30.08 -11.14 54.60
N PHE A 1002 28.78 -11.45 54.72
CA PHE A 1002 27.73 -10.85 53.89
C PHE A 1002 27.77 -9.30 53.97
N ALA A 1003 27.98 -8.65 52.83
CA ALA A 1003 28.36 -7.25 52.69
C ALA A 1003 27.21 -6.31 52.29
N THR A 1004 26.04 -6.76 51.80
CA THR A 1004 24.98 -5.83 51.30
C THR A 1004 23.61 -5.94 52.01
N ASN A 1005 22.84 -4.84 51.93
CA ASN A 1005 21.46 -4.75 52.43
C ASN A 1005 20.49 -5.73 51.72
N TRP A 1006 20.83 -6.19 50.52
CA TRP A 1006 20.05 -7.16 49.75
C TRP A 1006 20.36 -8.61 50.12
N GLU A 1007 21.62 -8.95 50.39
CA GLU A 1007 22.00 -10.27 50.94
C GLU A 1007 21.27 -10.59 52.25
N ARG A 1008 21.02 -9.57 53.09
CA ARG A 1008 20.20 -9.68 54.31
C ARG A 1008 18.70 -9.83 54.03
N ARG A 1009 18.18 -9.21 52.97
CA ARG A 1009 16.74 -9.24 52.62
C ARG A 1009 16.31 -10.52 51.88
N ALA A 1010 17.18 -11.13 51.08
CA ALA A 1010 16.80 -12.20 50.17
C ALA A 1010 16.89 -13.64 50.73
N LYS A 1011 17.46 -13.85 51.93
CA LYS A 1011 17.69 -15.19 52.53
C LYS A 1011 18.29 -16.23 51.54
N ARG A 1012 19.08 -15.81 50.54
CA ARG A 1012 19.67 -16.70 49.50
C ARG A 1012 21.20 -16.58 49.39
N LYS A 1013 21.77 -17.65 48.84
CA LYS A 1013 23.18 -18.07 48.80
C LYS A 1013 24.09 -17.09 48.01
N ARG A 1014 25.36 -16.99 48.45
CA ARG A 1014 26.47 -16.31 47.76
C ARG A 1014 26.56 -16.69 46.27
N LEU A 1015 27.24 -15.84 45.48
CA LEU A 1015 27.56 -16.16 44.08
C LEU A 1015 28.15 -17.58 43.96
N THR A 1016 27.82 -18.25 42.86
CA THR A 1016 28.57 -19.44 42.45
C THR A 1016 29.77 -19.01 41.63
N ILE A 1017 30.81 -19.84 41.59
CA ILE A 1017 32.01 -19.58 40.78
C ILE A 1017 31.68 -19.34 39.30
N GLY A 1018 30.64 -20.02 38.78
CA GLY A 1018 30.14 -19.79 37.41
C GLY A 1018 29.44 -18.44 37.24
N ALA A 1019 28.62 -18.01 38.21
CA ALA A 1019 27.97 -16.69 38.17
C ALA A 1019 29.00 -15.55 38.29
N MET A 1020 30.07 -15.75 39.05
CA MET A 1020 31.18 -14.80 39.14
C MET A 1020 31.94 -14.69 37.79
N GLY A 1021 32.17 -15.81 37.10
CA GLY A 1021 32.73 -15.81 35.74
C GLY A 1021 31.82 -15.14 34.69
N HIS A 1022 30.50 -15.38 34.77
CA HIS A 1022 29.51 -14.71 33.92
C HIS A 1022 29.54 -13.19 34.11
N LEU A 1023 29.53 -12.72 35.36
CA LEU A 1023 29.64 -11.30 35.69
C LEU A 1023 30.97 -10.69 35.19
N ALA A 1024 32.08 -11.40 35.38
CA ALA A 1024 33.39 -10.97 34.89
C ALA A 1024 33.45 -10.86 33.34
N SER A 1025 32.70 -11.71 32.64
CA SER A 1025 32.55 -11.64 31.18
C SER A 1025 31.81 -10.36 30.75
N PHE A 1026 30.71 -10.00 31.43
CA PHE A 1026 29.98 -8.77 31.18
C PHE A 1026 30.82 -7.52 31.47
N ILE A 1027 31.61 -7.51 32.56
CA ILE A 1027 32.57 -6.43 32.87
C ILE A 1027 33.59 -6.27 31.74
N SER A 1028 34.10 -7.38 31.21
CA SER A 1028 35.10 -7.37 30.14
C SER A 1028 34.53 -6.80 28.84
N VAL A 1029 33.30 -7.18 28.47
CA VAL A 1029 32.58 -6.60 27.33
C VAL A 1029 32.29 -5.11 27.54
N ALA A 1030 31.84 -4.72 28.74
CA ALA A 1030 31.57 -3.32 29.05
C ALA A 1030 32.82 -2.43 28.92
N LYS A 1031 33.97 -2.88 29.46
CA LYS A 1031 35.25 -2.20 29.32
C LYS A 1031 35.69 -2.07 27.87
N ASP A 1032 35.54 -3.14 27.08
CA ASP A 1032 35.87 -3.12 25.65
C ASP A 1032 34.98 -2.14 24.87
N ALA A 1033 33.66 -2.19 25.10
CA ALA A 1033 32.71 -1.32 24.41
C ALA A 1033 32.93 0.17 24.71
N LEU A 1034 33.14 0.51 25.99
CA LEU A 1034 33.42 1.89 26.40
C LEU A 1034 34.77 2.39 25.87
N LYS A 1035 35.80 1.53 25.86
CA LYS A 1035 37.11 1.86 25.28
C LYS A 1035 37.02 2.17 23.78
N ASN A 1036 36.17 1.45 23.05
CA ASN A 1036 35.96 1.67 21.61
C ASN A 1036 34.93 2.79 21.31
N GLY A 1037 34.33 3.42 22.33
CA GLY A 1037 33.39 4.51 22.16
C GLY A 1037 32.05 4.11 21.55
N TYR A 1038 31.65 2.85 21.68
CA TYR A 1038 30.35 2.37 21.20
C TYR A 1038 29.22 2.99 22.03
N LYS A 1039 28.20 3.53 21.36
CA LYS A 1039 27.04 4.19 21.99
C LYS A 1039 25.95 3.20 22.33
N LYS A 1040 25.71 2.21 21.45
CA LYS A 1040 24.75 1.14 21.66
C LYS A 1040 25.36 -0.20 21.33
N ILE A 1041 25.29 -1.13 22.27
CA ILE A 1041 25.76 -2.51 22.08
C ILE A 1041 24.63 -3.50 22.37
N LEU A 1042 24.75 -4.69 21.79
CA LEU A 1042 23.92 -5.85 22.10
C LEU A 1042 24.81 -7.01 22.55
N ILE A 1043 24.43 -7.69 23.63
CA ILE A 1043 25.12 -8.89 24.11
C ILE A 1043 24.22 -10.10 23.88
N PHE A 1044 24.78 -11.14 23.25
CA PHE A 1044 24.20 -12.46 23.10
C PHE A 1044 25.05 -13.50 23.86
N GLU A 1045 24.37 -14.33 24.64
CA GLU A 1045 24.95 -15.56 25.17
C GLU A 1045 24.90 -16.69 24.13
N ALA A 1046 25.75 -17.71 24.29
CA ALA A 1046 25.91 -18.77 23.32
C ALA A 1046 24.74 -19.77 23.24
N ASP A 1047 23.84 -19.76 24.22
CA ASP A 1047 22.70 -20.67 24.33
C ASP A 1047 21.36 -19.99 24.00
N ILE A 1048 21.35 -18.92 23.19
CA ILE A 1048 20.10 -18.28 22.78
C ILE A 1048 19.39 -19.00 21.62
N LEU A 1049 18.06 -18.99 21.69
CA LEU A 1049 17.14 -19.37 20.60
C LEU A 1049 16.35 -18.14 20.17
N LEU A 1050 16.38 -17.81 18.88
CA LEU A 1050 15.65 -16.66 18.33
C LEU A 1050 14.21 -17.03 18.00
N HIS A 1051 13.31 -16.07 18.17
CA HIS A 1051 11.94 -16.15 17.67
C HIS A 1051 11.94 -16.34 16.14
N LYS A 1052 11.00 -17.14 15.60
CA LYS A 1052 10.89 -17.44 14.15
C LYS A 1052 10.78 -16.17 13.30
N ASP A 1053 10.01 -15.20 13.77
CA ASP A 1053 9.84 -13.87 13.16
C ASP A 1053 10.71 -12.76 13.79
N PHE A 1054 11.91 -13.09 14.31
CA PHE A 1054 12.80 -12.18 15.07
C PHE A 1054 12.94 -10.76 14.49
N PHE A 1055 13.38 -10.63 13.24
CA PHE A 1055 13.66 -9.33 12.62
C PHE A 1055 12.40 -8.49 12.42
N SER A 1056 11.29 -9.13 12.06
CA SER A 1056 10.02 -8.45 11.85
C SER A 1056 9.44 -7.96 13.17
N LEU A 1057 9.49 -8.78 14.22
CA LEU A 1057 9.05 -8.37 15.55
C LEU A 1057 9.95 -7.27 16.14
N TYR A 1058 11.26 -7.38 15.96
CA TYR A 1058 12.20 -6.33 16.38
C TYR A 1058 11.92 -5.01 15.68
N PHE A 1059 11.75 -5.02 14.35
CA PHE A 1059 11.44 -3.80 13.57
C PHE A 1059 10.16 -3.12 14.05
N GLN A 1060 9.12 -3.89 14.34
CA GLN A 1060 7.82 -3.38 14.79
C GLN A 1060 7.85 -2.86 16.23
N ARG A 1061 8.68 -3.48 17.09
CA ARG A 1061 8.69 -3.28 18.54
C ARG A 1061 10.04 -2.83 19.07
N HIS A 1062 10.81 -2.11 18.26
CA HIS A 1062 12.03 -1.48 18.75
C HIS A 1062 11.68 -0.21 19.53
N PRO A 1063 12.05 -0.07 20.82
CA PRO A 1063 11.86 1.17 21.55
C PRO A 1063 12.74 2.27 20.95
N LYS A 1064 12.16 3.45 20.67
CA LYS A 1064 12.87 4.56 20.01
C LYS A 1064 14.09 5.03 20.79
N ASP A 1065 13.93 5.17 22.11
CA ASP A 1065 14.98 5.54 23.06
C ASP A 1065 14.91 4.57 24.24
N PHE A 1066 16.03 3.90 24.55
CA PHE A 1066 16.14 2.99 25.68
C PHE A 1066 17.53 3.13 26.33
N LYS A 1067 17.58 2.87 27.64
CA LYS A 1067 18.82 2.70 28.39
C LYS A 1067 19.23 1.24 28.47
N ILE A 1068 18.27 0.37 28.75
CA ILE A 1068 18.44 -1.08 28.75
C ILE A 1068 17.24 -1.70 28.04
N PHE A 1069 17.50 -2.54 27.04
CA PHE A 1069 16.45 -3.27 26.32
C PHE A 1069 16.72 -4.78 26.36
N TYR A 1070 15.88 -5.49 27.10
CA TYR A 1070 15.92 -6.95 27.16
C TYR A 1070 15.17 -7.51 25.95
N LEU A 1071 15.92 -8.07 25.00
CA LEU A 1071 15.36 -8.84 23.88
C LEU A 1071 14.82 -10.17 24.39
N GLY A 1072 15.33 -10.66 25.53
CA GLY A 1072 14.70 -11.72 26.29
C GLY A 1072 15.07 -11.72 27.76
N ALA A 1073 14.10 -12.05 28.60
CA ALA A 1073 14.27 -12.26 30.04
C ALA A 1073 13.26 -13.28 30.59
N GLY A 1074 13.57 -13.90 31.74
CA GLY A 1074 12.64 -14.76 32.46
C GLY A 1074 11.66 -13.93 33.30
N LYS A 1075 10.35 -14.21 33.15
CA LYS A 1075 9.26 -13.58 33.91
C LYS A 1075 9.02 -14.35 35.22
N TRP A 1076 9.25 -13.72 36.38
CA TRP A 1076 9.18 -14.43 37.68
C TRP A 1076 7.80 -14.40 38.35
N ASN A 1077 6.95 -13.45 37.97
CA ASN A 1077 5.60 -13.26 38.53
C ASN A 1077 4.56 -13.17 37.40
N SER A 1078 3.38 -13.75 37.56
CA SER A 1078 2.31 -13.71 36.54
C SER A 1078 1.81 -12.28 36.30
N ASP A 1079 1.84 -11.46 37.34
CA ASP A 1079 1.23 -10.14 37.41
C ASP A 1079 2.25 -9.03 37.11
N VAL A 1080 2.65 -8.93 35.83
CA VAL A 1080 3.49 -7.83 35.35
C VAL A 1080 2.65 -6.73 34.73
N ASN A 1081 3.00 -5.48 35.02
CA ASN A 1081 2.37 -4.32 34.40
C ASN A 1081 2.89 -4.14 32.98
N TYR A 1082 2.12 -4.65 32.02
CA TYR A 1082 2.37 -4.44 30.61
C TYR A 1082 2.20 -2.97 30.21
N ILE A 1083 3.13 -2.47 29.41
CA ILE A 1083 3.16 -1.09 28.89
C ILE A 1083 3.14 -1.11 27.37
N SER A 1084 2.84 0.04 26.76
CA SER A 1084 2.79 0.21 25.29
C SER A 1084 1.94 -0.87 24.60
N SER A 1085 0.70 -1.05 25.04
CA SER A 1085 -0.26 -2.02 24.47
C SER A 1085 0.15 -3.49 24.54
N GLY A 1086 0.97 -3.87 25.52
CA GLY A 1086 1.36 -5.27 25.72
C GLY A 1086 2.68 -5.66 25.07
N PHE A 1087 3.36 -4.74 24.39
CA PHE A 1087 4.64 -5.05 23.72
C PHE A 1087 5.83 -5.11 24.68
N TYR A 1088 5.73 -4.46 25.84
CA TYR A 1088 6.78 -4.51 26.85
C TYR A 1088 6.23 -4.63 28.26
N TYR A 1089 7.10 -4.99 29.19
CA TYR A 1089 6.93 -4.74 30.62
C TYR A 1089 8.23 -4.18 31.21
N ARG A 1090 8.16 -3.66 32.44
CA ARG A 1090 9.31 -3.08 33.15
C ARG A 1090 10.18 -4.19 33.78
N PRO A 1091 11.50 -4.00 33.86
CA PRO A 1091 12.45 -5.03 34.32
C PRO A 1091 12.41 -5.32 35.83
N ASN A 1092 11.59 -4.60 36.60
CA ASN A 1092 11.55 -4.65 38.07
C ASN A 1092 11.15 -6.04 38.63
N GLN A 1093 10.81 -7.00 37.76
CA GLN A 1093 10.45 -8.39 38.09
C GLN A 1093 11.03 -9.42 37.09
N THR A 1094 12.15 -9.08 36.42
CA THR A 1094 12.83 -9.97 35.47
C THR A 1094 14.11 -10.59 36.00
N THR A 1095 14.43 -11.79 35.51
CA THR A 1095 15.69 -12.48 35.74
C THR A 1095 16.33 -12.93 34.43
N GLY A 1096 17.66 -13.00 34.37
CA GLY A 1096 18.43 -13.43 33.20
C GLY A 1096 18.85 -12.30 32.24
N THR A 1097 20.02 -12.49 31.64
CA THR A 1097 20.74 -11.49 30.82
C THR A 1097 21.21 -12.05 29.46
N PHE A 1098 20.55 -13.10 28.97
CA PHE A 1098 20.98 -13.88 27.80
C PHE A 1098 20.92 -13.14 26.46
N ALA A 1099 20.05 -12.14 26.32
CA ALA A 1099 20.00 -11.27 25.14
C ALA A 1099 19.57 -9.84 25.54
N VAL A 1100 20.54 -8.96 25.76
CA VAL A 1100 20.30 -7.61 26.32
C VAL A 1100 21.11 -6.54 25.60
N ALA A 1101 20.44 -5.44 25.24
CA ALA A 1101 21.03 -4.26 24.65
C ALA A 1101 21.21 -3.13 25.66
N PHE A 1102 22.29 -2.38 25.51
CA PHE A 1102 22.71 -1.32 26.43
C PHE A 1102 23.06 -0.04 25.69
N ASP A 1103 22.61 1.09 26.23
CA ASP A 1103 23.14 2.43 25.93
C ASP A 1103 24.41 2.69 26.76
N ALA A 1104 25.36 3.44 26.21
CA ALA A 1104 26.65 3.72 26.85
C ALA A 1104 26.51 4.34 28.26
N VAL A 1105 25.52 5.21 28.48
CA VAL A 1105 25.30 5.83 29.80
C VAL A 1105 24.87 4.79 30.83
N ALA A 1106 24.02 3.85 30.43
CA ALA A 1106 23.63 2.74 31.31
C ALA A 1106 24.81 1.80 31.55
N LEU A 1107 25.60 1.53 30.51
CA LEU A 1107 26.76 0.64 30.56
C LEU A 1107 27.87 1.17 31.49
N GLU A 1108 28.12 2.48 31.53
CA GLU A 1108 29.07 3.09 32.49
C GLU A 1108 28.63 2.89 33.94
N LEU A 1109 27.34 3.12 34.22
CA LEU A 1109 26.78 2.93 35.56
C LEU A 1109 26.76 1.44 35.96
N LEU A 1110 26.45 0.57 35.02
CA LEU A 1110 26.49 -0.88 35.23
C LEU A 1110 27.91 -1.38 35.47
N LEU A 1111 28.92 -0.80 34.82
CA LEU A 1111 30.32 -1.16 35.07
C LEU A 1111 30.72 -0.87 36.52
N GLU A 1112 30.26 0.23 37.10
CA GLU A 1112 30.49 0.54 38.52
C GLU A 1112 29.82 -0.49 39.43
N GLU A 1113 28.56 -0.84 39.18
CA GLU A 1113 27.82 -1.84 39.97
C GLU A 1113 28.38 -3.26 39.82
N TRP A 1114 28.63 -3.70 38.59
CA TRP A 1114 29.18 -5.03 38.30
C TRP A 1114 30.59 -5.21 38.88
N SER A 1115 31.41 -4.16 38.89
CA SER A 1115 32.78 -4.21 39.45
C SER A 1115 32.82 -4.46 40.96
N LYS A 1116 31.69 -4.31 41.67
CA LYS A 1116 31.61 -4.65 43.10
C LYS A 1116 31.64 -6.17 43.33
N LEU A 1117 31.31 -6.97 42.31
CA LEU A 1117 31.32 -8.44 42.34
C LEU A 1117 30.51 -9.06 43.48
N VAL A 1118 29.40 -8.41 43.89
CA VAL A 1118 28.61 -8.85 45.05
C VAL A 1118 27.36 -9.64 44.63
N ASP A 1119 26.71 -9.23 43.54
CA ASP A 1119 25.44 -9.78 43.06
C ASP A 1119 25.57 -10.38 41.65
N PRO A 1120 24.75 -11.37 41.26
CA PRO A 1120 24.69 -11.88 39.90
C PRO A 1120 24.42 -10.79 38.87
N SER A 1121 24.84 -11.00 37.62
CA SER A 1121 24.75 -9.99 36.55
C SER A 1121 23.35 -9.41 36.37
N ASP A 1122 22.29 -10.22 36.48
CA ASP A 1122 20.90 -9.80 36.33
C ASP A 1122 20.36 -9.02 37.54
N ILE A 1123 20.82 -9.34 38.76
CA ILE A 1123 20.44 -8.62 40.00
C ILE A 1123 21.22 -7.30 40.12
N ALA A 1124 22.51 -7.32 39.80
CA ALA A 1124 23.37 -6.14 39.83
C ALA A 1124 22.94 -5.05 38.84
N MET A 1125 22.02 -5.36 37.92
CA MET A 1125 21.38 -4.37 37.05
C MET A 1125 20.28 -3.55 37.73
N TRP A 1126 19.67 -4.06 38.82
CA TRP A 1126 18.49 -3.46 39.43
C TRP A 1126 18.65 -1.99 39.84
N PRO A 1127 19.78 -1.55 40.46
CA PRO A 1127 19.98 -0.14 40.79
C PRO A 1127 19.92 0.77 39.56
N VAL A 1128 20.44 0.31 38.42
CA VAL A 1128 20.46 1.07 37.18
C VAL A 1128 19.09 1.01 36.49
N THR A 1129 18.43 -0.15 36.48
CA THR A 1129 17.07 -0.26 35.93
C THR A 1129 16.05 0.54 36.72
N ASP A 1130 16.16 0.60 38.05
CA ASP A 1130 15.30 1.43 38.90
C ASP A 1130 15.53 2.92 38.62
N LYS A 1131 16.80 3.33 38.45
CA LYS A 1131 17.17 4.71 38.10
C LYS A 1131 16.59 5.15 36.75
N PHE A 1132 16.59 4.27 35.75
CA PHE A 1132 16.08 4.55 34.40
C PHE A 1132 14.79 3.77 34.10
N ASN A 1133 13.92 3.58 35.10
CA ASN A 1133 12.76 2.70 34.98
C ASN A 1133 11.90 3.02 33.75
N ASP A 1134 11.74 4.29 33.41
CA ASP A 1134 10.93 4.70 32.27
C ASP A 1134 11.55 4.44 30.89
N GLU A 1135 12.86 4.21 30.85
CA GLU A 1135 13.67 3.98 29.64
C GLU A 1135 14.20 2.54 29.55
N CYS A 1136 13.79 1.66 30.47
CA CYS A 1136 14.10 0.24 30.43
C CYS A 1136 12.89 -0.59 29.98
N TYR A 1137 13.12 -1.54 29.07
CA TYR A 1137 12.06 -2.33 28.43
C TYR A 1137 12.42 -3.80 28.36
N VAL A 1138 11.43 -4.67 28.53
CA VAL A 1138 11.53 -6.10 28.29
C VAL A 1138 10.53 -6.48 27.20
N SER A 1139 10.98 -7.10 26.12
CA SER A 1139 10.13 -7.45 24.97
C SER A 1139 9.06 -8.50 25.29
N VAL A 1140 7.89 -8.38 24.66
CA VAL A 1140 6.79 -9.36 24.73
C VAL A 1140 6.20 -9.64 23.32
N PRO A 1141 6.17 -10.92 22.86
CA PRO A 1141 7.02 -12.01 23.33
C PRO A 1141 8.51 -11.63 23.36
N ASN A 1142 9.27 -12.42 24.11
CA ASN A 1142 10.72 -12.37 24.04
C ASN A 1142 11.16 -12.62 22.59
N LEU A 1143 12.10 -11.82 22.09
CA LEU A 1143 12.68 -12.00 20.76
C LEU A 1143 13.75 -13.10 20.77
N ALA A 1144 14.37 -13.32 21.92
CA ALA A 1144 15.28 -14.44 22.14
C ALA A 1144 14.94 -15.11 23.49
N ILE A 1145 15.15 -16.41 23.61
CA ILE A 1145 15.06 -17.16 24.87
C ILE A 1145 16.34 -17.97 25.08
N CYS A 1146 16.57 -18.51 26.27
CA CYS A 1146 17.71 -19.37 26.55
C CYS A 1146 17.33 -20.86 26.37
N ASP A 1147 18.23 -21.62 25.74
CA ASP A 1147 18.26 -23.09 25.71
C ASP A 1147 18.87 -23.60 27.02
N VAL A 1148 18.01 -23.87 27.99
CA VAL A 1148 18.40 -24.39 29.30
C VAL A 1148 18.65 -25.91 29.30
N ALA A 1149 18.30 -26.61 28.22
CA ALA A 1149 18.51 -28.05 28.10
C ALA A 1149 19.97 -28.37 27.77
N THR A 1150 20.64 -27.51 26.99
CA THR A 1150 22.04 -27.70 26.57
C THR A 1150 23.04 -26.74 27.22
N SER A 1151 22.60 -25.92 28.18
CA SER A 1151 23.45 -24.95 28.87
C SER A 1151 24.48 -25.63 29.79
N LEU A 1152 25.74 -25.20 29.69
CA LEU A 1152 26.90 -25.76 30.44
C LEU A 1152 27.04 -25.19 31.87
N THR A 1153 26.23 -24.18 32.21
CA THR A 1153 26.30 -23.43 33.47
C THR A 1153 25.34 -23.97 34.54
N GLY A 1154 24.43 -24.89 34.19
CA GLY A 1154 23.43 -25.48 35.10
C GLY A 1154 23.33 -27.01 35.06
N SER A 1155 22.75 -27.61 36.10
CA SER A 1155 22.32 -29.01 36.09
C SER A 1155 21.16 -29.15 35.10
N GLY A 1156 21.31 -29.95 34.03
CA GLY A 1156 20.35 -30.06 32.92
C GLY A 1156 18.89 -29.91 33.33
N ARG A 1157 18.25 -28.83 32.87
CA ARG A 1157 16.87 -28.45 33.22
C ARG A 1157 15.93 -28.77 32.07
N SER A 1158 14.67 -29.05 32.38
CA SER A 1158 13.64 -29.23 31.36
C SER A 1158 13.35 -27.91 30.66
N GLN A 1159 13.59 -27.83 29.35
CA GLN A 1159 13.25 -26.65 28.54
C GLN A 1159 11.76 -26.34 28.62
N ARG A 1160 10.92 -27.38 28.65
CA ARG A 1160 9.45 -27.25 28.75
C ARG A 1160 9.03 -26.61 30.06
N GLU A 1161 9.51 -27.11 31.20
CA GLU A 1161 9.14 -26.58 32.52
C GLU A 1161 9.58 -25.13 32.71
N ILE A 1162 10.77 -24.78 32.23
CA ILE A 1162 11.28 -23.40 32.30
C ILE A 1162 10.49 -22.49 31.36
N SER A 1163 10.11 -22.96 30.17
CA SER A 1163 9.31 -22.19 29.22
C SER A 1163 7.90 -21.95 29.75
N GLU A 1164 7.25 -22.96 30.33
CA GLU A 1164 5.95 -22.82 31.00
C GLU A 1164 6.04 -21.82 32.17
N LYS A 1165 7.11 -21.92 32.98
CA LYS A 1165 7.34 -21.00 34.10
C LYS A 1165 7.54 -19.55 33.66
N PHE A 1166 8.27 -19.31 32.57
CA PHE A 1166 8.60 -17.97 32.08
C PHE A 1166 7.61 -17.45 31.03
N GLY A 1167 6.61 -18.24 30.65
CA GLY A 1167 5.61 -17.88 29.65
C GLY A 1167 6.16 -17.82 28.22
N TRP A 1168 7.13 -18.68 27.89
CA TRP A 1168 7.67 -18.81 26.54
C TRP A 1168 6.90 -19.88 25.77
N ASP A 1169 6.30 -19.51 24.64
CA ASP A 1169 5.70 -20.48 23.72
C ASP A 1169 6.79 -21.07 22.82
N LEU A 1170 7.19 -22.29 23.10
CA LEU A 1170 8.26 -22.99 22.37
C LEU A 1170 7.97 -23.12 20.86
N PHE A 1171 6.72 -23.10 20.43
CA PHE A 1171 6.39 -23.17 19.00
C PHE A 1171 6.77 -21.90 18.23
N GLU A 1172 7.01 -20.79 18.93
CA GLU A 1172 7.38 -19.52 18.32
C GLU A 1172 8.89 -19.37 18.05
N TYR A 1173 9.74 -20.28 18.54
CA TYR A 1173 11.21 -20.14 18.48
C TYR A 1173 11.86 -21.17 17.54
N ASN A 1174 13.03 -20.81 17.00
CA ASN A 1174 13.85 -21.67 16.16
C ASN A 1174 14.58 -22.71 17.03
N ILE A 1175 13.86 -23.76 17.42
CA ILE A 1175 14.41 -24.90 18.16
C ILE A 1175 15.14 -25.80 17.16
N HIS A 1176 16.45 -25.65 17.07
CA HIS A 1176 17.30 -26.55 16.30
C HIS A 1176 17.79 -27.68 17.21
N TYR A 1177 16.92 -28.62 17.57
CA TYR A 1177 17.16 -30.04 17.97
C TYR A 1177 16.02 -30.57 18.86
N VAL A 1178 15.55 -31.78 18.54
CA VAL A 1178 14.68 -32.62 19.37
C VAL A 1178 15.56 -33.75 19.96
N GLU A 1179 15.44 -33.92 21.28
CA GLU A 1179 15.88 -35.02 22.16
C GLU A 1179 17.34 -35.19 22.62
N ARG A 1180 17.58 -34.82 23.89
CA ARG A 1180 17.88 -35.83 24.93
C ARG A 1180 16.66 -36.00 25.85
N VAL A 1181 15.74 -36.86 25.44
CA VAL A 1181 14.85 -37.60 26.34
C VAL A 1181 15.58 -38.94 26.49
N ASN A 1182 16.08 -39.41 27.64
CA ASN A 1182 15.49 -39.43 28.95
C ASN A 1182 16.56 -39.81 30.00
N LYS A 1183 16.36 -39.42 31.26
CA LYS A 1183 17.06 -40.02 32.42
C LYS A 1183 16.38 -41.30 32.93
N TYR A 1184 15.47 -41.90 32.14
CA TYR A 1184 14.61 -43.00 32.61
C TYR A 1184 14.43 -44.23 31.68
N PHE A 1185 15.08 -44.32 30.52
CA PHE A 1185 14.97 -45.51 29.67
C PHE A 1185 16.34 -46.14 29.40
N HIS A 1186 16.66 -47.20 30.13
CA HIS A 1186 17.81 -48.04 29.82
C HIS A 1186 17.47 -48.98 28.65
N ARG A 1187 18.28 -48.93 27.57
CA ARG A 1187 18.48 -49.95 26.51
C ARG A 1187 17.67 -49.89 25.21
N ILE A 1188 17.50 -48.73 24.59
CA ILE A 1188 17.20 -48.64 23.14
C ILE A 1188 18.16 -47.62 22.51
N PHE A 1189 18.83 -48.01 21.42
CA PHE A 1189 19.72 -47.15 20.62
C PHE A 1189 19.09 -46.94 19.24
N ILE A 1190 18.93 -45.69 18.82
CA ILE A 1190 18.44 -45.32 17.49
C ILE A 1190 19.53 -44.43 16.85
N GLU A 1191 20.03 -44.84 15.70
CA GLU A 1191 21.07 -44.13 14.95
C GLU A 1191 20.50 -43.69 13.59
N PHE A 1192 20.65 -42.41 13.25
CA PHE A 1192 20.25 -41.86 11.95
C PHE A 1192 21.51 -41.56 11.14
N ASP A 1193 21.63 -42.16 9.95
CA ASP A 1193 22.72 -41.87 9.01
C ASP A 1193 22.18 -40.99 7.87
N HIS A 1194 22.70 -39.77 7.75
CA HIS A 1194 22.11 -38.70 6.94
C HIS A 1194 22.79 -38.48 5.58
N VAL A 1195 23.56 -39.44 5.05
CA VAL A 1195 24.39 -39.19 3.86
C VAL A 1195 23.96 -39.90 2.57
N LEU A 1196 23.01 -40.84 2.55
CA LEU A 1196 22.56 -41.48 1.29
C LEU A 1196 21.04 -41.74 1.23
N THR A 1197 20.48 -41.67 0.02
CA THR A 1197 19.05 -41.73 -0.39
C THR A 1197 18.29 -43.03 -0.07
N ASN A 1198 18.60 -43.73 1.02
CA ASN A 1198 17.81 -44.86 1.53
C ASN A 1198 17.92 -44.90 3.05
N ALA A 1199 16.98 -44.25 3.76
CA ALA A 1199 16.95 -44.27 5.22
C ALA A 1199 16.32 -45.56 5.75
N PHE A 1200 17.00 -46.23 6.68
CA PHE A 1200 16.48 -47.39 7.42
C PHE A 1200 16.41 -47.06 8.91
N ILE A 1201 15.37 -47.52 9.59
CA ILE A 1201 15.33 -47.53 11.06
C ILE A 1201 15.93 -48.86 11.52
N LYS A 1202 17.04 -48.79 12.27
CA LYS A 1202 17.68 -49.96 12.91
C LYS A 1202 17.27 -50.05 14.37
N ILE A 1203 16.56 -51.11 14.72
CA ILE A 1203 16.24 -51.45 16.11
C ILE A 1203 16.99 -52.72 16.48
N SER A 1204 17.81 -52.65 17.53
CA SER A 1204 18.56 -53.80 18.04
C SER A 1204 18.21 -54.07 19.50
N CYS A 1205 17.69 -55.27 19.77
CA CYS A 1205 17.52 -55.84 21.10
C CYS A 1205 18.17 -57.23 21.15
N GLN A 1206 18.69 -57.64 22.30
CA GLN A 1206 19.60 -58.78 22.53
C GLN A 1206 19.20 -60.07 21.80
N HIS A 1207 19.70 -60.23 20.55
CA HIS A 1207 19.64 -61.40 19.66
C HIS A 1207 18.73 -61.33 18.41
N LYS A 1208 18.06 -60.21 18.08
CA LYS A 1208 17.52 -60.01 16.72
C LYS A 1208 17.67 -58.55 16.25
N LYS A 1209 18.01 -58.39 14.97
CA LYS A 1209 18.02 -57.12 14.25
C LYS A 1209 16.79 -57.06 13.35
N ILE A 1210 16.09 -55.93 13.38
CA ILE A 1210 15.02 -55.62 12.43
C ILE A 1210 15.40 -54.31 11.74
N GLU A 1211 15.38 -54.32 10.41
CA GLU A 1211 15.62 -53.15 9.56
C GLU A 1211 14.31 -52.80 8.86
N ILE A 1212 13.81 -51.58 9.06
CA ILE A 1212 12.59 -51.09 8.44
C ILE A 1212 12.97 -50.04 7.39
N PRO A 1213 12.68 -50.25 6.10
CA PRO A 1213 12.92 -49.26 5.06
C PRO A 1213 11.90 -48.12 5.16
N VAL A 1214 12.38 -46.88 5.15
CA VAL A 1214 11.53 -45.68 5.13
C VAL A 1214 11.41 -45.20 3.68
N HIS A 1215 10.21 -45.27 3.10
CA HIS A 1215 9.93 -44.72 1.77
C HIS A 1215 9.66 -43.21 1.83
N GLU A 1216 10.16 -42.49 0.82
CA GLU A 1216 10.40 -41.04 0.71
C GLU A 1216 9.20 -40.06 0.86
N SER A 1217 8.11 -40.37 1.55
CA SER A 1217 6.93 -39.48 1.57
C SER A 1217 6.28 -39.22 2.92
N SER A 1218 7.02 -39.29 4.04
CA SER A 1218 6.50 -38.92 5.36
C SER A 1218 7.61 -38.43 6.30
N TYR A 1219 7.71 -37.12 6.56
CA TYR A 1219 8.50 -36.58 7.67
C TYR A 1219 7.62 -35.75 8.60
N CYS A 1220 6.87 -36.46 9.44
CA CYS A 1220 6.46 -36.09 10.79
C CYS A 1220 5.96 -37.40 11.41
N ILE A 1221 6.87 -38.13 12.07
CA ILE A 1221 6.46 -39.21 12.97
C ILE A 1221 6.39 -38.53 14.35
N LEU A 1222 5.17 -38.40 14.89
CA LEU A 1222 4.98 -38.02 16.28
C LEU A 1222 5.58 -39.14 17.15
N VAL A 1223 6.33 -38.76 18.17
CA VAL A 1223 6.87 -39.73 19.16
C VAL A 1223 5.72 -40.51 19.83
N GLU A 1224 4.50 -39.96 19.85
CA GLU A 1224 3.29 -40.63 20.34
C GLU A 1224 2.85 -41.81 19.45
N ASP A 1225 3.00 -41.73 18.12
CA ASP A 1225 2.63 -42.82 17.20
C ASP A 1225 3.61 -44.00 17.28
N VAL A 1226 4.89 -43.71 17.55
CA VAL A 1226 5.91 -44.75 17.82
C VAL A 1226 5.71 -45.37 19.19
N VAL A 1227 5.19 -44.62 20.17
CA VAL A 1227 4.84 -45.14 21.49
C VAL A 1227 3.60 -46.02 21.41
N GLU A 1228 2.57 -45.67 20.65
CA GLU A 1228 1.42 -46.54 20.40
C GLU A 1228 1.79 -47.79 19.60
N GLU A 1229 2.65 -47.69 18.57
CA GLU A 1229 3.14 -48.87 17.84
C GLU A 1229 4.06 -49.76 18.71
N ILE A 1230 4.85 -49.18 19.62
CA ILE A 1230 5.67 -49.94 20.58
C ILE A 1230 4.82 -50.53 21.71
N GLU A 1231 3.74 -49.88 22.15
CA GLU A 1231 2.76 -50.46 23.07
C GLU A 1231 1.95 -51.58 22.40
N CYS A 1232 1.54 -51.40 21.14
CA CYS A 1232 0.92 -52.45 20.32
C CYS A 1232 1.88 -53.61 20.04
N PHE A 1233 3.18 -53.34 19.81
CA PHE A 1233 4.21 -54.37 19.63
C PHE A 1233 4.55 -55.09 20.93
N ASN A 1234 4.56 -54.39 22.07
CA ASN A 1234 4.70 -55.00 23.40
C ASN A 1234 3.46 -55.84 23.76
N LEU A 1235 2.24 -55.41 23.39
CA LEU A 1235 1.01 -56.20 23.47
C LEU A 1235 1.06 -57.43 22.56
N PHE A 1236 1.62 -57.30 21.36
CA PHE A 1236 1.80 -58.39 20.39
C PHE A 1236 2.85 -59.42 20.85
N ILE A 1237 3.99 -58.99 21.41
CA ILE A 1237 5.02 -59.86 21.99
C ILE A 1237 4.54 -60.52 23.29
N LYS A 1238 3.73 -59.84 24.10
CA LYS A 1238 3.11 -60.40 25.31
C LYS A 1238 2.10 -61.49 24.94
N ASN A 1239 1.35 -61.34 23.85
CA ASN A 1239 0.41 -62.34 23.33
C ASN A 1239 1.08 -63.50 22.56
N ILE A 1240 2.27 -63.29 21.97
CA ILE A 1240 3.02 -64.38 21.31
C ILE A 1240 3.70 -65.32 22.33
N ASN A 1241 4.09 -64.81 23.49
CA ASN A 1241 4.63 -65.64 24.58
C ASN A 1241 3.56 -66.44 25.35
N GLU A 1242 2.27 -66.25 25.05
CA GLU A 1242 1.16 -67.06 25.59
C GLU A 1242 0.66 -68.15 24.62
N ILE A 1243 1.24 -68.27 23.41
CA ILE A 1243 0.86 -69.28 22.38
C ILE A 1243 1.96 -70.34 22.15
N ASN A 1244 2.89 -70.54 23.09
CA ASN A 1244 3.66 -71.81 23.21
C ASN A 1244 4.04 -72.10 24.66
#